data_AF-A0AAV7BNX3-F1
#
_entry.id   AF-A0AAV7BNX3-F1
#
_cell.length_a   1.000
_cell.length_b   1.000
_cell.length_c   1.000
_cell.angle_alpha   90.00
_cell.angle_beta   90.00
_cell.angle_gamma   90.00
#
_symmetry.space_group_name_H-M   'P 1'
#
loop_
_entity.id
_entity.type
_entity.pdbx_description
1 polymer ?
#
loop_
_entity_poly.entity_id
_entity_poly.type
_entity_poly.pdbx_seq_one_letter_code
_entity_poly.pdbx_strand_id
1 'polypeptide(L)'
;MSPGAEPQESGKMVPGNSDHEKHLNHYENCCGLKEGPILSLLSDISSALRYLHENRIIHRDLKPENIVLQQDERRLIHKIIDLGYAKELDQGSLCTSFVGTLQYLAPELLEQQKYTVTVDYWSFGTLAFECITGFRPFLPNWQPVQWHNKVREKSNEHIVVYEDLSGAAKFSSVLPKPNHLNGILASKLERWLQCMLMWHPRQRGTDPQNPEIGCFQALDAILSLKLLSVLNMVSGQVHTYPVTEGENLQSLKSRLQQDTGIPEEEQELLQASGLALDPHQPLVQDESDNMVNDDRQVESDLIFLFDNRKTVYEPQISLRPHPGSVAFVLQDPKHPLTYVHLRRVWGQIWQTIRTLKEDCARLQMGQRATMVNLLRYNTELSKKKNLMTSQCEQLKAKLDFFRSSIQIDLEKYSEQMEFGITSEKLLSTWREMEQAVKECGREQEVQHLVEKMMALQTDSVDLQKNPLGRRSRGTLDDIEEQAKDLYRRLRERPRDQRTGGDSQEMVRLLLQAIQTYEKRVALIYDQLSKTVVCKRKALDLSPRLREVMSLMREDEKMVVKRQEKRQQELWDLLRIACSKVRGPVSAPLLPQPPPLPLSLTQDDMRKSEDLLSEQQSLCGQLETSMRSLMTEQDTSLMVSTATGNGHIYG
;
A
#
# COMPACT_ATOMS: atom_id res chain seq x y z
N MET A 1 23.58 -42.94 -34.71
CA MET A 1 22.55 -41.93 -35.02
C MET A 1 21.99 -41.44 -33.70
N SER A 2 22.49 -40.31 -33.24
CA SER A 2 21.93 -39.53 -32.13
C SER A 2 21.81 -38.10 -32.65
N PRO A 3 20.69 -37.39 -32.41
CA PRO A 3 20.35 -36.19 -33.15
C PRO A 3 21.20 -35.00 -32.69
N GLY A 4 21.62 -34.18 -33.66
CA GLY A 4 22.34 -32.95 -33.44
C GLY A 4 21.49 -31.93 -32.70
N ALA A 5 22.06 -31.35 -31.66
CA ALA A 5 21.55 -30.13 -31.06
C ALA A 5 21.99 -28.96 -31.94
N GLU A 6 21.03 -28.30 -32.58
CA GLU A 6 21.22 -27.02 -33.25
C GLU A 6 21.63 -25.94 -32.24
N PRO A 7 22.54 -25.02 -32.60
CA PRO A 7 22.86 -23.89 -31.76
C PRO A 7 21.67 -22.91 -31.76
N GLN A 8 21.06 -22.70 -30.59
CA GLN A 8 20.08 -21.63 -30.39
C GLN A 8 20.67 -20.29 -30.81
N GLU A 9 19.89 -19.53 -31.59
CA GLU A 9 20.22 -18.20 -32.08
C GLU A 9 20.74 -17.31 -30.95
N SER A 10 21.98 -16.86 -31.11
CA SER A 10 22.59 -15.83 -30.30
C SER A 10 21.75 -14.56 -30.38
N GLY A 11 21.03 -14.24 -29.30
CA GLY A 11 20.51 -12.90 -29.08
C GLY A 11 21.63 -11.89 -29.30
N LYS A 12 21.39 -10.89 -30.16
CA LYS A 12 22.37 -9.86 -30.54
C LYS A 12 22.96 -9.19 -29.29
N MET A 13 24.14 -9.63 -28.87
CA MET A 13 25.01 -8.83 -28.01
C MET A 13 25.55 -7.69 -28.85
N VAL A 14 25.18 -6.44 -28.53
CA VAL A 14 25.71 -5.25 -29.20
C VAL A 14 27.01 -4.85 -28.51
N PRO A 15 28.19 -4.94 -29.16
CA PRO A 15 29.44 -4.58 -28.53
C PRO A 15 29.68 -3.08 -28.71
N GLY A 16 29.59 -2.31 -27.62
CA GLY A 16 30.03 -0.92 -27.60
C GLY A 16 29.79 -0.30 -26.22
N ASN A 17 30.86 -0.13 -25.43
CA ASN A 17 30.89 0.24 -24.00
C ASN A 17 29.90 -0.55 -23.13
N SER A 18 30.36 -1.26 -22.10
CA SER A 18 29.49 -2.13 -21.30
C SER A 18 28.21 -1.42 -20.81
N ASP A 19 27.09 -2.12 -20.82
CA ASP A 19 25.79 -1.52 -20.48
C ASP A 19 25.69 -1.15 -18.99
N HIS A 20 26.47 -1.78 -18.11
CA HIS A 20 26.51 -1.43 -16.70
C HIS A 20 27.24 -0.11 -16.44
N GLU A 21 28.37 0.15 -17.10
CA GLU A 21 29.06 1.44 -17.00
C GLU A 21 28.17 2.57 -17.54
N LYS A 22 27.41 2.34 -18.62
CA LYS A 22 26.40 3.30 -19.11
C LYS A 22 25.29 3.53 -18.10
N HIS A 23 24.82 2.47 -17.43
CA HIS A 23 23.79 2.56 -16.39
C HIS A 23 24.28 3.37 -15.18
N LEU A 24 25.50 3.11 -14.71
CA LEU A 24 26.13 3.85 -13.61
C LEU A 24 26.44 5.30 -13.98
N ASN A 25 26.85 5.54 -15.23
CA ASN A 25 27.10 6.87 -15.76
C ASN A 25 25.81 7.61 -16.14
N HIS A 26 24.62 7.00 -16.04
CA HIS A 26 23.38 7.74 -16.23
C HIS A 26 23.30 8.87 -15.22
N TYR A 27 22.88 10.06 -15.64
CA TYR A 27 22.83 11.23 -14.73
C TYR A 27 21.93 11.00 -13.53
N GLU A 28 20.96 10.09 -13.66
CA GLU A 28 20.05 9.78 -12.57
C GLU A 28 20.65 9.01 -11.40
N ASN A 29 21.80 8.37 -11.63
CA ASN A 29 22.50 7.50 -10.70
C ASN A 29 23.73 8.16 -10.09
N CYS A 30 23.84 9.50 -10.18
CA CYS A 30 25.03 10.23 -9.73
C CYS A 30 25.29 10.19 -8.22
N CYS A 31 24.32 9.74 -7.43
CA CYS A 31 24.43 9.53 -5.99
C CYS A 31 24.18 8.08 -5.60
N GLY A 32 24.45 7.14 -6.52
CA GLY A 32 24.17 5.72 -6.35
C GLY A 32 22.96 5.25 -7.13
N LEU A 33 22.88 3.94 -7.30
CA LEU A 33 21.73 3.21 -7.81
C LEU A 33 20.66 3.09 -6.71
N LYS A 34 19.44 2.77 -7.13
CA LYS A 34 18.36 2.46 -6.19
C LYS A 34 18.58 1.09 -5.51
N GLU A 35 17.89 0.88 -4.39
CA GLU A 35 18.03 -0.32 -3.55
C GLU A 35 17.85 -1.63 -4.33
N GLY A 36 16.78 -1.76 -5.13
CA GLY A 36 16.52 -2.98 -5.91
C GLY A 36 17.66 -3.34 -6.88
N PRO A 37 18.09 -2.44 -7.78
CA PRO A 37 19.24 -2.66 -8.64
C PRO A 37 20.53 -3.02 -7.88
N ILE A 38 20.78 -2.41 -6.71
CA ILE A 38 21.94 -2.76 -5.86
C ILE A 38 21.86 -4.21 -5.38
N LEU A 39 20.72 -4.64 -4.85
CA LEU A 39 20.54 -6.01 -4.34
C LEU A 39 20.64 -7.03 -5.48
N SER A 40 20.07 -6.72 -6.64
CA SER A 40 20.18 -7.57 -7.85
C SER A 40 21.63 -7.73 -8.30
N LEU A 41 22.38 -6.64 -8.38
CA LEU A 41 23.81 -6.66 -8.72
C LEU A 41 24.61 -7.49 -7.71
N LEU A 42 24.41 -7.25 -6.41
CA LEU A 42 25.12 -7.96 -5.35
C LEU A 42 24.88 -9.48 -5.42
N SER A 43 23.62 -9.88 -5.63
CA SER A 43 23.23 -11.28 -5.80
C SER A 43 23.89 -11.90 -7.04
N ASP A 44 23.73 -11.27 -8.20
CA ASP A 44 24.19 -11.81 -9.49
C ASP A 44 25.71 -11.93 -9.54
N ILE A 45 26.44 -10.88 -9.15
CA ILE A 45 27.90 -10.84 -9.19
C ILE A 45 28.52 -11.73 -8.12
N SER A 46 27.90 -11.83 -6.94
CA SER A 46 28.35 -12.79 -5.91
C SER A 46 28.22 -14.23 -6.39
N SER A 47 27.11 -14.57 -7.05
CA SER A 47 26.90 -15.91 -7.61
C SER A 47 27.92 -16.22 -8.71
N ALA A 48 28.15 -15.29 -9.63
CA ALA A 48 29.12 -15.45 -10.70
C ALA A 48 30.57 -15.59 -10.19
N LEU A 49 30.98 -14.78 -9.20
CA LEU A 49 32.32 -14.88 -8.60
C LEU A 49 32.52 -16.19 -7.85
N ARG A 50 31.52 -16.67 -7.10
CA ARG A 50 31.56 -18.00 -6.46
C ARG A 50 31.80 -19.09 -7.48
N TYR A 51 31.03 -19.08 -8.58
CA TYR A 51 31.20 -20.04 -9.68
C TYR A 51 32.63 -20.03 -10.25
N LEU A 52 33.20 -18.84 -10.52
CA LEU A 52 34.58 -18.75 -11.01
C LEU A 52 35.58 -19.32 -10.00
N HIS A 53 35.45 -18.96 -8.72
CA HIS A 53 36.40 -19.36 -7.67
C HIS A 53 36.32 -20.87 -7.37
N GLU A 54 35.13 -21.47 -7.40
CA GLU A 54 34.93 -22.92 -7.29
C GLU A 54 35.58 -23.69 -8.44
N ASN A 55 35.53 -23.12 -9.64
CA ASN A 55 36.25 -23.61 -10.82
C ASN A 55 37.73 -23.20 -10.84
N ARG A 56 38.26 -22.66 -9.74
CA ARG A 56 39.66 -22.24 -9.57
C ARG A 56 40.11 -21.14 -10.55
N ILE A 57 39.19 -20.30 -11.00
CA ILE A 57 39.45 -19.17 -11.90
C ILE A 57 39.40 -17.86 -11.09
N ILE A 58 40.47 -17.05 -11.15
CA ILE A 58 40.49 -15.67 -10.63
C ILE A 58 40.27 -14.70 -11.79
N HIS A 59 39.36 -13.72 -11.65
CA HIS A 59 39.03 -12.76 -12.70
C HIS A 59 40.12 -11.69 -12.90
N ARG A 60 40.60 -11.07 -11.81
CA ARG A 60 41.68 -10.07 -11.72
C ARG A 60 41.43 -8.68 -12.34
N ASP A 61 40.44 -8.53 -13.21
CA ASP A 61 40.04 -7.22 -13.76
C ASP A 61 38.53 -6.98 -13.62
N LEU A 62 37.97 -7.28 -12.44
CA LEU A 62 36.54 -7.03 -12.19
C LEU A 62 36.31 -5.52 -12.02
N LYS A 63 35.43 -4.97 -12.85
CA LYS A 63 35.11 -3.54 -12.93
C LYS A 63 33.76 -3.34 -13.61
N PRO A 64 33.11 -2.17 -13.49
CA PRO A 64 31.82 -1.91 -14.15
C PRO A 64 31.85 -2.18 -15.66
N GLU A 65 32.98 -1.93 -16.32
CA GLU A 65 33.19 -2.16 -17.75
C GLU A 65 33.16 -3.64 -18.16
N ASN A 66 33.35 -4.54 -17.20
CA ASN A 66 33.34 -5.99 -17.40
C ASN A 66 32.05 -6.64 -16.83
N ILE A 67 31.00 -5.83 -16.61
CA ILE A 67 29.66 -6.29 -16.26
C ILE A 67 28.69 -5.87 -17.36
N VAL A 68 27.96 -6.83 -17.92
CA VAL A 68 26.90 -6.58 -18.89
C VAL A 68 25.53 -6.85 -18.28
N LEU A 69 24.53 -6.12 -18.76
CA LEU A 69 23.13 -6.28 -18.38
C LEU A 69 22.41 -7.04 -19.47
N GLN A 70 21.81 -8.18 -19.13
CA GLN A 70 20.95 -8.93 -20.03
C GLN A 70 19.50 -8.82 -19.56
N GLN A 71 18.61 -8.38 -20.44
CA GLN A 71 17.17 -8.41 -20.18
C GLN A 71 16.68 -9.86 -20.21
N ASP A 72 16.11 -10.30 -19.10
CA ASP A 72 15.34 -11.53 -19.00
C ASP A 72 13.83 -11.20 -18.91
N GLU A 73 12.97 -12.22 -18.96
CA GLU A 73 11.51 -12.04 -18.93
C GLU A 73 11.02 -11.27 -17.70
N ARG A 74 11.74 -11.38 -16.57
CA ARG A 74 11.33 -10.80 -15.28
C ARG A 74 12.20 -9.63 -14.81
N ARG A 75 13.51 -9.63 -15.10
CA ARG A 75 14.44 -8.58 -14.62
C ARG A 75 15.70 -8.43 -15.48
N LEU A 76 16.47 -7.37 -15.22
CA LEU A 76 17.84 -7.23 -15.72
C LEU A 76 18.79 -8.14 -14.91
N ILE A 77 19.54 -8.98 -15.60
CA ILE A 77 20.53 -9.90 -15.02
C ILE A 77 21.94 -9.37 -15.28
N HIS A 78 22.75 -9.28 -14.23
CA HIS A 78 24.16 -8.87 -14.34
C HIS A 78 25.03 -10.08 -14.66
N LYS A 79 25.90 -9.97 -15.68
CA LYS A 79 26.82 -11.03 -16.09
C LYS A 79 28.25 -10.50 -16.18
N ILE A 80 29.19 -11.25 -15.61
CA ILE A 80 30.63 -10.98 -15.73
C ILE A 80 31.08 -11.39 -17.14
N ILE A 81 31.85 -10.53 -17.78
CA ILE A 81 32.50 -10.77 -19.08
C ILE A 81 34.01 -10.51 -19.00
N ASP A 82 34.72 -10.77 -20.09
CA ASP A 82 36.15 -10.51 -20.26
C ASP A 82 37.07 -11.23 -19.26
N LEU A 83 37.20 -12.55 -19.47
CA LEU A 83 38.18 -13.39 -18.79
C LEU A 83 39.59 -13.30 -19.42
N GLY A 84 39.88 -12.28 -20.24
CA GLY A 84 41.19 -12.14 -20.91
C GLY A 84 42.35 -11.95 -19.94
N TYR A 85 42.07 -11.38 -18.75
CA TYR A 85 43.00 -11.31 -17.63
C TYR A 85 42.74 -12.38 -16.57
N ALA A 86 41.89 -13.37 -16.79
CA ALA A 86 41.65 -14.41 -15.80
C ALA A 86 42.85 -15.37 -15.67
N LYS A 87 42.92 -16.12 -14.57
CA LYS A 87 43.95 -17.15 -14.36
C LYS A 87 43.43 -18.34 -13.58
N GLU A 88 43.79 -19.54 -14.05
CA GLU A 88 43.54 -20.81 -13.36
C GLU A 88 44.55 -21.02 -12.22
N LEU A 89 44.04 -21.46 -11.06
CA LEU A 89 44.82 -21.74 -9.85
C LEU A 89 45.30 -23.20 -9.85
N ASP A 90 46.28 -23.54 -10.68
CA ASP A 90 46.92 -24.85 -10.62
C ASP A 90 48.09 -24.92 -9.61
N GLN A 91 48.29 -26.14 -9.08
CA GLN A 91 48.97 -26.48 -7.83
C GLN A 91 50.31 -25.74 -7.61
N GLY A 92 50.32 -24.79 -6.67
CA GLY A 92 51.50 -24.03 -6.22
C GLY A 92 51.49 -22.52 -6.53
N SER A 93 50.48 -22.02 -7.25
CA SER A 93 50.53 -20.71 -7.90
C SER A 93 50.17 -19.52 -7.01
N LEU A 94 51.17 -19.00 -6.30
CA LEU A 94 51.21 -17.59 -5.91
C LEU A 94 51.48 -16.74 -7.15
N CYS A 95 50.55 -15.87 -7.53
CA CYS A 95 50.59 -15.15 -8.80
C CYS A 95 51.32 -13.79 -8.66
N THR A 96 52.09 -13.35 -9.67
CA THR A 96 52.96 -12.15 -9.62
C THR A 96 52.80 -11.16 -10.79
N SER A 97 51.87 -11.41 -11.73
CA SER A 97 51.70 -10.55 -12.92
C SER A 97 50.93 -9.26 -12.61
N PHE A 98 51.45 -8.12 -13.05
CA PHE A 98 50.80 -6.80 -13.00
C PHE A 98 49.82 -6.65 -14.17
N VAL A 99 48.53 -6.86 -13.94
CA VAL A 99 47.45 -6.72 -14.93
C VAL A 99 46.21 -6.13 -14.24
N GLY A 100 45.38 -5.39 -14.99
CA GLY A 100 44.10 -4.84 -14.52
C GLY A 100 44.00 -3.31 -14.52
N THR A 101 42.81 -2.80 -14.19
CA THR A 101 42.48 -1.38 -14.19
C THR A 101 42.78 -0.76 -12.82
N LEU A 102 43.75 0.17 -12.76
CA LEU A 102 44.30 0.75 -11.52
C LEU A 102 43.24 1.23 -10.50
N GLN A 103 42.09 1.66 -11.00
CA GLN A 103 40.99 2.21 -10.21
C GLN A 103 40.25 1.18 -9.34
N TYR A 104 40.27 -0.11 -9.69
CA TYR A 104 39.61 -1.22 -8.99
C TYR A 104 40.59 -2.29 -8.52
N LEU A 105 41.88 -2.05 -8.73
CA LEU A 105 42.94 -3.01 -8.47
C LEU A 105 43.24 -3.12 -6.99
N ALA A 106 43.42 -4.36 -6.50
CA ALA A 106 43.79 -4.62 -5.12
C ALA A 106 45.22 -4.09 -4.80
N PRO A 107 45.49 -3.58 -3.58
CA PRO A 107 46.79 -3.01 -3.22
C PRO A 107 47.98 -3.95 -3.44
N GLU A 108 47.82 -5.24 -3.16
CA GLU A 108 48.87 -6.25 -3.30
C GLU A 108 49.35 -6.44 -4.75
N LEU A 109 48.50 -6.14 -5.74
CA LEU A 109 48.86 -6.15 -7.16
C LEU A 109 49.73 -4.94 -7.51
N LEU A 110 49.50 -3.77 -6.89
CA LEU A 110 50.36 -2.59 -7.03
C LEU A 110 51.72 -2.80 -6.39
N GLU A 111 51.76 -3.53 -5.27
CA GLU A 111 52.98 -3.87 -4.54
C GLU A 111 53.75 -5.05 -5.18
N GLN A 112 53.27 -5.58 -6.32
CA GLN A 112 53.82 -6.75 -7.01
C GLN A 112 54.01 -7.96 -6.09
N GLN A 113 53.15 -8.09 -5.07
CA GLN A 113 53.17 -9.19 -4.13
C GLN A 113 52.41 -10.38 -4.68
N LYS A 114 52.64 -11.52 -4.06
CA LYS A 114 51.90 -12.73 -4.31
C LYS A 114 50.46 -12.59 -3.84
N TYR A 115 49.49 -12.91 -4.69
CA TYR A 115 48.06 -12.71 -4.42
C TYR A 115 47.22 -13.99 -4.54
N THR A 116 45.96 -13.91 -4.13
CA THR A 116 44.96 -15.01 -4.10
C THR A 116 43.60 -14.55 -4.65
N VAL A 117 42.55 -15.37 -4.54
CA VAL A 117 41.16 -15.01 -4.93
C VAL A 117 40.67 -13.72 -4.27
N THR A 118 41.28 -13.31 -3.15
CA THR A 118 40.93 -12.08 -2.41
C THR A 118 41.13 -10.78 -3.21
N VAL A 119 41.86 -10.81 -4.33
CA VAL A 119 41.93 -9.64 -5.24
C VAL A 119 40.57 -9.32 -5.86
N ASP A 120 39.79 -10.34 -6.21
CA ASP A 120 38.44 -10.14 -6.78
C ASP A 120 37.48 -9.63 -5.70
N TYR A 121 37.71 -9.92 -4.41
CA TYR A 121 36.90 -9.38 -3.31
C TYR A 121 37.07 -7.87 -3.18
N TRP A 122 38.29 -7.36 -3.33
CA TRP A 122 38.53 -5.92 -3.34
C TRP A 122 37.83 -5.25 -4.51
N SER A 123 38.00 -5.80 -5.72
CA SER A 123 37.34 -5.28 -6.91
C SER A 123 35.82 -5.32 -6.78
N PHE A 124 35.24 -6.39 -6.23
CA PHE A 124 33.81 -6.46 -5.99
C PHE A 124 33.33 -5.47 -4.91
N GLY A 125 34.08 -5.30 -3.82
CA GLY A 125 33.76 -4.32 -2.79
C GLY A 125 33.82 -2.89 -3.30
N THR A 126 34.82 -2.55 -4.12
CA THR A 126 34.95 -1.21 -4.71
C THR A 126 33.82 -0.90 -5.69
N LEU A 127 33.44 -1.90 -6.49
CA LEU A 127 32.30 -1.83 -7.41
C LEU A 127 30.97 -1.68 -6.66
N ALA A 128 30.72 -2.52 -5.66
CA ALA A 128 29.50 -2.44 -4.83
C ALA A 128 29.38 -1.07 -4.14
N PHE A 129 30.48 -0.55 -3.58
CA PHE A 129 30.51 0.78 -2.98
C PHE A 129 30.15 1.88 -3.99
N GLU A 130 30.70 1.81 -5.21
CA GLU A 130 30.41 2.78 -6.26
C GLU A 130 28.95 2.70 -6.72
N CYS A 131 28.38 1.50 -6.82
CA CYS A 131 26.96 1.32 -7.09
C CYS A 131 26.06 1.89 -6.00
N ILE A 132 26.48 1.85 -4.72
CA ILE A 132 25.72 2.40 -3.60
C ILE A 132 25.82 3.94 -3.53
N THR A 133 26.96 4.52 -3.88
CA THR A 133 27.28 5.93 -3.58
C THR A 133 27.47 6.83 -4.81
N GLY A 134 27.64 6.24 -5.99
CA GLY A 134 27.94 6.93 -7.25
C GLY A 134 29.41 7.32 -7.44
N PHE A 135 30.31 6.94 -6.53
CA PHE A 135 31.74 7.19 -6.64
C PHE A 135 32.58 6.09 -5.95
N ARG A 136 33.83 5.91 -6.39
CA ARG A 136 34.73 4.88 -5.83
C ARG A 136 35.18 5.19 -4.40
N PRO A 137 35.41 4.17 -3.55
CA PRO A 137 35.65 4.35 -2.11
C PRO A 137 36.93 5.09 -1.75
N PHE A 138 37.99 4.99 -2.56
CA PHE A 138 39.32 5.48 -2.17
C PHE A 138 39.86 6.47 -3.20
N LEU A 139 39.81 7.77 -2.87
CA LEU A 139 40.47 8.89 -3.58
C LEU A 139 40.55 8.71 -5.12
N PRO A 140 39.41 8.63 -5.83
CA PRO A 140 39.32 8.14 -7.22
C PRO A 140 40.16 8.85 -8.28
N ASN A 141 40.56 10.10 -8.01
CA ASN A 141 41.26 10.99 -8.95
C ASN A 141 42.75 11.17 -8.60
N TRP A 142 43.23 10.52 -7.53
CA TRP A 142 44.62 10.64 -7.09
C TRP A 142 45.55 9.74 -7.91
N GLN A 143 46.79 10.17 -8.09
CA GLN A 143 47.80 9.37 -8.78
C GLN A 143 48.17 8.14 -7.96
N PRO A 144 48.53 6.99 -8.57
CA PRO A 144 48.72 5.72 -7.87
C PRO A 144 49.66 5.77 -6.66
N VAL A 145 50.79 6.49 -6.77
CA VAL A 145 51.76 6.60 -5.67
C VAL A 145 51.21 7.41 -4.48
N GLN A 146 50.54 8.53 -4.77
CA GLN A 146 49.92 9.37 -3.74
C GLN A 146 48.75 8.65 -3.08
N TRP A 147 47.92 8.00 -3.91
CA TRP A 147 46.80 7.17 -3.48
C TRP A 147 47.28 6.06 -2.54
N HIS A 148 48.30 5.31 -2.95
CA HIS A 148 48.83 4.18 -2.19
C HIS A 148 49.32 4.59 -0.81
N ASN A 149 50.17 5.64 -0.76
CA ASN A 149 50.69 6.17 0.51
C ASN A 149 49.58 6.61 1.45
N LYS A 150 48.52 7.25 0.93
CA LYS A 150 47.45 7.80 1.76
C LYS A 150 46.45 6.75 2.21
N VAL A 151 46.05 5.84 1.31
CA VAL A 151 45.05 4.80 1.60
C VAL A 151 45.64 3.71 2.50
N ARG A 152 46.95 3.47 2.46
CA ARG A 152 47.66 2.58 3.39
C ARG A 152 47.48 2.99 4.86
N GLU A 153 47.24 4.28 5.16
CA GLU A 153 46.97 4.77 6.52
C GLU A 153 45.60 4.36 7.07
N LYS A 154 44.74 3.73 6.25
CA LYS A 154 43.36 3.38 6.67
C LYS A 154 43.35 2.29 7.74
N SER A 155 42.39 2.37 8.65
CA SER A 155 42.06 1.26 9.56
C SER A 155 41.32 0.14 8.81
N ASN A 156 41.17 -1.01 9.46
CA ASN A 156 40.40 -2.13 8.92
C ASN A 156 38.89 -1.81 8.81
N GLU A 157 38.39 -0.86 9.60
CA GLU A 157 36.98 -0.45 9.60
C GLU A 157 36.67 0.60 8.52
N HIS A 158 37.69 1.28 7.99
CA HIS A 158 37.46 2.33 6.99
C HIS A 158 37.10 1.73 5.63
N ILE A 159 35.91 2.10 5.14
CA ILE A 159 35.37 1.72 3.83
C ILE A 159 35.48 2.84 2.79
N VAL A 160 35.73 4.08 3.22
CA VAL A 160 35.87 5.23 2.32
C VAL A 160 36.97 6.17 2.78
N VAL A 161 37.72 6.69 1.81
CA VAL A 161 38.67 7.80 1.96
C VAL A 161 38.37 8.81 0.86
N TYR A 162 37.89 9.99 1.24
CA TYR A 162 37.47 11.03 0.31
C TYR A 162 38.11 12.38 0.63
N GLU A 163 38.19 13.24 -0.38
CA GLU A 163 38.63 14.62 -0.23
C GLU A 163 37.42 15.51 0.09
N ASP A 164 37.52 16.28 1.18
CA ASP A 164 36.51 17.27 1.53
C ASP A 164 36.68 18.57 0.71
N LEU A 165 35.76 19.53 0.88
CA LEU A 165 35.80 20.78 0.13
C LEU A 165 37.04 21.64 0.43
N SER A 166 37.76 21.38 1.53
CA SER A 166 39.02 22.04 1.87
C SER A 166 40.25 21.38 1.24
N GLY A 167 40.08 20.25 0.55
CA GLY A 167 41.16 19.46 0.00
C GLY A 167 41.78 18.45 0.98
N ALA A 168 41.19 18.29 2.18
CA ALA A 168 41.72 17.37 3.18
C ALA A 168 41.16 15.96 2.98
N ALA A 169 42.03 14.95 3.05
CA ALA A 169 41.63 13.55 3.01
C ALA A 169 40.98 13.14 4.35
N LYS A 170 39.75 12.63 4.29
CA LYS A 170 38.97 12.13 5.43
C LYS A 170 38.73 10.64 5.29
N PHE A 171 38.86 9.92 6.40
CA PHE A 171 38.59 8.49 6.49
C PHE A 171 37.26 8.28 7.20
N SER A 172 36.46 7.31 6.76
CA SER A 172 35.19 6.95 7.39
C SER A 172 34.90 5.46 7.28
N SER A 173 34.28 4.91 8.32
CA SER A 173 33.73 3.55 8.37
C SER A 173 32.24 3.47 8.00
N VAL A 174 31.59 4.63 7.84
CA VAL A 174 30.16 4.79 7.54
C VAL A 174 29.96 5.09 6.06
N LEU A 175 28.90 4.53 5.47
CA LEU A 175 28.51 4.77 4.08
C LEU A 175 28.17 6.26 3.89
N PRO A 176 28.77 6.92 2.88
CA PRO A 176 28.45 8.30 2.55
C PRO A 176 26.96 8.51 2.25
N LYS A 177 26.42 9.64 2.71
CA LYS A 177 25.10 10.14 2.31
C LYS A 177 25.26 11.22 1.22
N PRO A 178 24.33 11.34 0.27
CA PRO A 178 23.10 10.55 0.11
C PRO A 178 23.37 9.18 -0.54
N ASN A 179 22.58 8.18 -0.15
CA ASN A 179 22.44 6.89 -0.82
C ASN A 179 20.97 6.43 -0.68
N HIS A 180 20.53 5.47 -1.49
CA HIS A 180 19.14 5.04 -1.56
C HIS A 180 18.81 3.81 -0.71
N LEU A 181 19.73 3.35 0.14
CA LEU A 181 19.52 2.19 1.00
C LEU A 181 18.73 2.56 2.25
N ASN A 182 17.86 1.64 2.70
CA ASN A 182 17.28 1.72 4.04
C ASN A 182 18.35 1.54 5.13
N GLY A 183 18.06 2.02 6.35
CA GLY A 183 19.04 2.07 7.45
C GLY A 183 19.57 0.70 7.87
N ILE A 184 18.76 -0.36 7.76
CA ILE A 184 19.16 -1.72 8.11
C ILE A 184 20.16 -2.26 7.09
N LEU A 185 19.81 -2.17 5.80
CA LEU A 185 20.70 -2.59 4.71
C LEU A 185 21.98 -1.79 4.72
N ALA A 186 21.92 -0.47 4.91
CA ALA A 186 23.09 0.38 5.01
C ALA A 186 24.06 -0.13 6.10
N SER A 187 23.59 -0.38 7.33
CA SER A 187 24.48 -0.84 8.40
C SER A 187 25.05 -2.24 8.17
N LYS A 188 24.27 -3.13 7.54
CA LYS A 188 24.73 -4.49 7.22
C LYS A 188 25.74 -4.50 6.07
N LEU A 189 25.47 -3.71 5.03
CA LEU A 189 26.38 -3.54 3.89
C LEU A 189 27.63 -2.78 4.26
N GLU A 190 27.59 -1.84 5.21
CA GLU A 190 28.79 -1.21 5.79
C GLU A 190 29.75 -2.26 6.35
N ARG A 191 29.25 -3.16 7.20
CA ARG A 191 30.05 -4.25 7.78
C ARG A 191 30.57 -5.21 6.72
N TRP A 192 29.72 -5.59 5.76
CA TRP A 192 30.14 -6.43 4.65
C TRP A 192 31.24 -5.75 3.81
N LEU A 193 31.12 -4.47 3.52
CA LEU A 193 32.13 -3.68 2.80
C LEU A 193 33.44 -3.57 3.57
N GLN A 194 33.43 -3.54 4.91
CA GLN A 194 34.68 -3.59 5.71
C GLN A 194 35.46 -4.89 5.44
N CYS A 195 34.76 -6.01 5.28
CA CYS A 195 35.36 -7.30 4.96
C CYS A 195 35.95 -7.32 3.54
N MET A 196 35.22 -6.73 2.57
CA MET A 196 35.61 -6.71 1.15
C MET A 196 36.73 -5.69 0.86
N LEU A 197 36.70 -4.54 1.52
CA LEU A 197 37.64 -3.42 1.35
C LEU A 197 38.78 -3.43 2.38
N MET A 198 39.09 -4.60 2.93
CA MET A 198 40.18 -4.77 3.87
C MET A 198 41.53 -4.65 3.16
N TRP A 199 42.47 -3.89 3.73
CA TRP A 199 43.81 -3.74 3.15
C TRP A 199 44.59 -5.05 3.20
N HIS A 200 44.54 -5.77 4.32
CA HIS A 200 45.32 -6.98 4.53
C HIS A 200 44.83 -8.14 3.64
N PRO A 201 45.65 -8.64 2.69
CA PRO A 201 45.18 -9.52 1.62
C PRO A 201 44.66 -10.88 2.09
N ARG A 202 45.18 -11.41 3.22
CA ARG A 202 44.74 -12.72 3.77
C ARG A 202 43.52 -12.62 4.68
N GLN A 203 43.25 -11.45 5.26
CA GLN A 203 42.11 -11.27 6.16
C GLN A 203 40.88 -10.76 5.39
N ARG A 204 41.09 -10.20 4.18
CA ARG A 204 40.02 -9.77 3.29
C ARG A 204 39.06 -10.91 2.97
N GLY A 205 37.77 -10.63 3.06
CA GLY A 205 36.71 -11.62 2.87
C GLY A 205 36.35 -12.45 4.11
N THR A 206 37.03 -12.23 5.24
CA THR A 206 36.69 -12.84 6.54
C THR A 206 36.00 -11.80 7.41
N ASP A 207 34.87 -12.15 8.04
CA ASP A 207 34.20 -11.26 8.99
C ASP A 207 35.05 -11.16 10.29
N PRO A 208 35.44 -9.94 10.73
CA PRO A 208 36.19 -9.74 11.96
C PRO A 208 35.49 -10.29 13.22
N GLN A 209 34.15 -10.34 13.23
CA GLN A 209 33.34 -10.81 14.37
C GLN A 209 33.01 -12.29 14.28
N ASN A 210 32.92 -12.85 13.07
CA ASN A 210 32.67 -14.27 12.86
C ASN A 210 33.56 -14.86 11.76
N PRO A 211 34.80 -15.28 12.10
CA PRO A 211 35.76 -15.76 11.12
C PRO A 211 35.34 -17.03 10.37
N GLU A 212 34.33 -17.75 10.87
CA GLU A 212 33.80 -18.96 10.25
C GLU A 212 32.86 -18.65 9.07
N ILE A 213 32.29 -17.44 9.02
CA ILE A 213 31.39 -17.01 7.96
C ILE A 213 32.18 -16.30 6.87
N GLY A 214 32.21 -16.89 5.66
CA GLY A 214 32.83 -16.26 4.49
C GLY A 214 32.01 -15.06 3.99
N CYS A 215 32.66 -14.12 3.30
CA CYS A 215 32.02 -12.90 2.78
C CYS A 215 30.80 -13.14 1.89
N PHE A 216 30.74 -14.26 1.16
CA PHE A 216 29.59 -14.63 0.33
C PHE A 216 28.39 -15.10 1.17
N GLN A 217 28.62 -15.90 2.21
CA GLN A 217 27.55 -16.32 3.14
C GLN A 217 27.02 -15.14 3.95
N ALA A 218 27.91 -14.23 4.35
CA ALA A 218 27.51 -12.98 5.00
C ALA A 218 26.60 -12.14 4.08
N LEU A 219 26.89 -12.09 2.78
CA LEU A 219 26.05 -11.40 1.81
C LEU A 219 24.72 -12.12 1.58
N ASP A 220 24.72 -13.45 1.46
CA ASP A 220 23.50 -14.26 1.32
C ASP A 220 22.54 -14.01 2.49
N ALA A 221 23.06 -13.89 3.71
CA ALA A 221 22.26 -13.57 4.91
C ALA A 221 21.68 -12.14 4.89
N ILE A 222 22.30 -11.20 4.15
CA ILE A 222 21.75 -9.86 3.94
C ILE A 222 20.67 -9.90 2.84
N LEU A 223 20.93 -10.60 1.75
CA LEU A 223 20.02 -10.74 0.61
C LEU A 223 18.75 -11.52 0.97
N SER A 224 18.81 -12.45 1.93
CA SER A 224 17.66 -13.23 2.40
C SER A 224 16.76 -12.48 3.39
N LEU A 225 17.05 -11.21 3.71
CA LEU A 225 16.24 -10.45 4.66
C LEU A 225 14.91 -10.04 4.02
N LYS A 226 13.81 -10.46 4.65
CA LYS A 226 12.47 -9.93 4.39
C LYS A 226 12.31 -8.64 5.21
N LEU A 227 12.24 -7.50 4.53
CA LEU A 227 12.13 -6.17 5.15
C LEU A 227 10.76 -5.58 4.90
N LEU A 228 10.11 -5.12 5.97
CA LEU A 228 8.83 -4.42 5.92
C LEU A 228 9.05 -2.94 6.25
N SER A 229 8.53 -2.04 5.42
CA SER A 229 8.63 -0.61 5.65
C SER A 229 7.27 -0.03 6.03
N VAL A 230 7.24 0.72 7.13
CA VAL A 230 6.06 1.37 7.68
C VAL A 230 6.30 2.88 7.74
N LEU A 231 5.51 3.65 6.98
CA LEU A 231 5.48 5.11 7.05
C LEU A 231 4.57 5.57 8.18
N ASN A 232 5.15 6.19 9.21
CA ASN A 232 4.39 6.84 10.27
C ASN A 232 3.83 8.17 9.75
N MET A 233 2.51 8.26 9.58
CA MET A 233 1.85 9.46 9.06
C MET A 233 1.79 10.61 10.08
N VAL A 234 2.12 10.35 11.35
CA VAL A 234 2.24 11.39 12.37
C VAL A 234 3.58 12.13 12.25
N SER A 235 4.70 11.41 12.14
CA SER A 235 6.04 11.99 12.07
C SER A 235 6.57 12.19 10.65
N GLY A 236 5.99 11.51 9.67
CA GLY A 236 6.49 11.42 8.29
C GLY A 236 7.75 10.55 8.13
N GLN A 237 8.12 9.78 9.14
CA GLN A 237 9.32 8.92 9.11
C GLN A 237 8.97 7.49 8.67
N VAL A 238 9.86 6.90 7.88
CA VAL A 238 9.77 5.49 7.46
C VAL A 238 10.57 4.64 8.44
N HIS A 239 9.91 3.69 9.09
CA HIS A 239 10.51 2.68 9.94
C HIS A 239 10.60 1.37 9.16
N THR A 240 11.81 0.81 9.06
CA THR A 240 12.05 -0.47 8.36
C THR A 240 12.36 -1.55 9.38
N TYR A 241 11.80 -2.73 9.15
CA TYR A 241 11.72 -3.80 10.13
C TYR A 241 12.06 -5.14 9.46
N PRO A 242 13.01 -5.92 9.99
CA PRO A 242 13.20 -7.29 9.54
C PRO A 242 12.04 -8.13 10.07
N VAL A 243 11.47 -8.97 9.21
CA VAL A 243 10.33 -9.85 9.51
C VAL A 243 10.70 -11.29 9.18
N THR A 244 10.29 -12.22 10.03
CA THR A 244 10.52 -13.67 9.82
C THR A 244 9.24 -14.38 9.36
N GLU A 245 9.38 -15.52 8.69
CA GLU A 245 8.26 -16.38 8.27
C GLU A 245 7.56 -16.97 9.50
N GLY A 246 6.47 -16.33 9.94
CA GLY A 246 5.71 -16.69 11.13
C GLY A 246 5.57 -15.56 12.17
N GLU A 247 6.20 -14.41 11.94
CA GLU A 247 5.97 -13.24 12.78
C GLU A 247 4.53 -12.72 12.62
N ASN A 248 3.85 -12.52 13.75
CA ASN A 248 2.47 -12.07 13.77
C ASN A 248 2.37 -10.53 13.74
N LEU A 249 1.19 -10.03 13.35
CA LEU A 249 0.90 -8.59 13.34
C LEU A 249 1.11 -7.95 14.73
N GLN A 250 0.89 -8.71 15.81
CA GLN A 250 1.07 -8.21 17.18
C GLN A 250 2.54 -7.87 17.50
N SER A 251 3.49 -8.72 17.10
CA SER A 251 4.93 -8.47 17.27
C SER A 251 5.35 -7.18 16.57
N LEU A 252 4.88 -6.99 15.33
CA LEU A 252 5.11 -5.76 14.58
C LEU A 252 4.51 -4.54 15.29
N LYS A 253 3.27 -4.63 15.78
CA LYS A 253 2.63 -3.55 16.55
C LYS A 253 3.41 -3.18 17.82
N SER A 254 3.94 -4.17 18.53
CA SER A 254 4.72 -3.94 19.74
C SER A 254 6.04 -3.21 19.45
N ARG A 255 6.74 -3.61 18.39
CA ARG A 255 7.95 -2.92 17.91
C ARG A 255 7.65 -1.49 17.43
N LEU A 256 6.55 -1.32 16.68
CA LEU A 256 6.08 0.00 16.28
C LEU A 256 5.75 0.88 17.49
N GLN A 257 5.17 0.33 18.55
CA GLN A 257 4.89 1.07 19.77
C GLN A 257 6.18 1.59 20.42
N GLN A 258 7.25 0.81 20.42
CA GLN A 258 8.55 1.23 20.97
C GLN A 258 9.15 2.41 20.20
N ASP A 259 9.07 2.39 18.85
CA ASP A 259 9.67 3.43 18.02
C ASP A 259 8.78 4.67 17.84
N THR A 260 7.45 4.52 17.88
CA THR A 260 6.50 5.60 17.59
C THR A 260 5.77 6.14 18.81
N GLY A 261 5.73 5.38 19.91
CA GLY A 261 4.94 5.70 21.10
C GLY A 261 3.42 5.53 20.95
N ILE A 262 2.95 4.98 19.82
CA ILE A 262 1.52 4.73 19.58
C ILE A 262 1.14 3.36 20.17
N PRO A 263 0.20 3.26 21.13
CA PRO A 263 -0.27 1.98 21.69
C PRO A 263 -0.89 1.07 20.64
N GLU A 264 -0.75 -0.24 20.81
CA GLU A 264 -1.14 -1.27 19.84
C GLU A 264 -2.63 -1.19 19.42
N GLU A 265 -3.52 -0.82 20.34
CA GLU A 265 -4.95 -0.62 20.11
C GLU A 265 -5.29 0.60 19.23
N GLU A 266 -4.43 1.62 19.27
CA GLU A 266 -4.63 2.89 18.55
C GLU A 266 -3.89 2.93 17.22
N GLN A 267 -3.05 1.91 16.96
CA GLN A 267 -2.35 1.73 15.69
C GLN A 267 -3.29 1.21 14.61
N GLU A 268 -3.55 2.06 13.62
CA GLU A 268 -4.20 1.68 12.39
C GLU A 268 -3.16 1.57 11.26
N LEU A 269 -3.03 0.36 10.71
CA LEU A 269 -2.09 0.05 9.64
C LEU A 269 -2.85 -0.20 8.34
N LEU A 270 -2.63 0.65 7.34
CA LEU A 270 -3.26 0.56 6.03
C LEU A 270 -2.23 0.24 4.94
N GLN A 271 -2.60 -0.62 4.00
CA GLN A 271 -1.86 -0.81 2.75
C GLN A 271 -2.18 0.33 1.76
N ALA A 272 -1.40 0.45 0.68
CA ALA A 272 -1.65 1.41 -0.41
C ALA A 272 -3.05 1.28 -1.04
N SER A 273 -3.66 0.09 -0.97
CA SER A 273 -5.04 -0.21 -1.42
C SER A 273 -6.14 0.36 -0.50
N GLY A 274 -5.76 0.95 0.64
CA GLY A 274 -6.68 1.41 1.68
C GLY A 274 -7.32 0.30 2.52
N LEU A 275 -6.83 -0.94 2.40
CA LEU A 275 -7.22 -2.06 3.27
C LEU A 275 -6.41 -2.01 4.56
N ALA A 276 -7.07 -2.27 5.68
CA ALA A 276 -6.39 -2.51 6.94
C ALA A 276 -5.71 -3.88 6.93
N LEU A 277 -4.54 -4.01 7.57
CA LEU A 277 -3.88 -5.30 7.71
C LEU A 277 -4.76 -6.30 8.47
N ASP A 278 -4.90 -7.50 7.92
CA ASP A 278 -5.65 -8.59 8.54
C ASP A 278 -4.81 -9.20 9.69
N PRO A 279 -5.32 -9.25 10.93
CA PRO A 279 -4.64 -9.90 12.05
C PRO A 279 -4.34 -11.39 11.83
N HIS A 280 -5.08 -12.06 10.94
CA HIS A 280 -4.98 -13.50 10.69
C HIS A 280 -4.09 -13.88 9.50
N GLN A 281 -3.69 -12.91 8.68
CA GLN A 281 -2.77 -13.15 7.57
C GLN A 281 -1.32 -12.96 8.01
N PRO A 282 -0.37 -13.77 7.49
CA PRO A 282 1.04 -13.53 7.71
C PRO A 282 1.43 -12.17 7.11
N LEU A 283 2.33 -11.46 7.80
CA LEU A 283 2.81 -10.13 7.37
C LEU A 283 3.54 -10.15 6.03
N VAL A 284 4.09 -11.31 5.67
CA VAL A 284 4.66 -11.58 4.36
C VAL A 284 3.85 -12.73 3.76
N GLN A 285 3.13 -12.46 2.68
CA GLN A 285 2.57 -13.51 1.85
C GLN A 285 3.73 -14.08 1.02
N ASP A 286 3.88 -15.41 0.98
CA ASP A 286 4.77 -16.06 0.03
C ASP A 286 4.20 -15.85 -1.38
N GLU A 287 4.51 -14.70 -1.97
CA GLU A 287 4.62 -14.65 -3.43
C GLU A 287 5.87 -15.46 -3.78
N SER A 288 5.63 -16.70 -4.19
CA SER A 288 6.62 -17.52 -4.86
C SER A 288 7.33 -16.67 -5.93
N ASP A 289 8.64 -16.51 -5.78
CA ASP A 289 9.59 -15.99 -6.78
C ASP A 289 9.82 -14.45 -6.90
N ASN A 290 9.65 -13.67 -5.82
CA ASN A 290 10.05 -12.25 -5.82
C ASN A 290 11.57 -12.03 -5.66
N MET A 291 12.34 -12.41 -6.67
CA MET A 291 13.66 -11.82 -6.91
C MET A 291 13.47 -10.39 -7.46
N VAL A 292 13.51 -9.41 -6.55
CA VAL A 292 13.92 -8.01 -6.75
C VAL A 292 13.49 -7.41 -8.09
N ASN A 293 12.21 -7.02 -8.22
CA ASN A 293 11.77 -6.25 -9.39
C ASN A 293 12.28 -4.80 -9.35
N ASP A 294 12.44 -4.30 -10.57
CA ASP A 294 12.66 -2.90 -10.94
C ASP A 294 11.56 -1.99 -10.35
N ASP A 295 11.99 -0.87 -9.75
CA ASP A 295 11.33 0.34 -9.22
C ASP A 295 9.88 0.36 -8.69
N ARG A 296 8.97 -0.48 -9.19
CA ARG A 296 7.53 -0.43 -8.93
C ARG A 296 7.09 -1.26 -7.72
N GLN A 297 7.89 -2.23 -7.27
CA GLN A 297 7.52 -3.13 -6.16
C GLN A 297 7.90 -2.58 -4.77
N VAL A 298 9.00 -1.82 -4.64
CA VAL A 298 9.40 -1.28 -3.31
C VAL A 298 8.39 -0.23 -2.80
N GLU A 299 7.70 0.47 -3.70
CA GLU A 299 6.62 1.40 -3.33
C GLU A 299 5.25 0.72 -3.12
N SER A 300 5.03 -0.50 -3.65
CA SER A 300 3.78 -1.24 -3.43
C SER A 300 3.66 -1.84 -2.03
N ASP A 301 4.79 -2.11 -1.39
CA ASP A 301 4.86 -2.81 -0.10
C ASP A 301 4.91 -1.86 1.12
N LEU A 302 4.78 -0.55 0.88
CA LEU A 302 4.77 0.45 1.95
C LEU A 302 3.44 0.41 2.73
N ILE A 303 3.54 0.21 4.04
CA ILE A 303 2.40 0.27 4.96
C ILE A 303 2.33 1.65 5.60
N PHE A 304 1.14 2.18 5.78
CA PHE A 304 0.88 3.49 6.37
C PHE A 304 0.31 3.32 7.77
N LEU A 305 0.98 3.91 8.77
CA LEU A 305 0.55 3.92 10.17
C LEU A 305 -0.15 5.23 10.52
N PHE A 306 -1.35 5.12 11.08
CA PHE A 306 -2.16 6.21 11.62
C PHE A 306 -2.41 6.01 13.12
N ASP A 307 -2.55 7.12 13.85
CA ASP A 307 -2.95 7.14 15.26
C ASP A 307 -4.44 7.48 15.35
N ASN A 308 -5.25 6.55 15.83
CA ASN A 308 -6.70 6.71 15.96
C ASN A 308 -7.10 7.77 17.01
N ARG A 309 -6.19 8.13 17.93
CA ARG A 309 -6.44 9.20 18.92
C ARG A 309 -6.37 10.59 18.29
N LYS A 310 -5.60 10.76 17.21
CA LYS A 310 -5.39 12.05 16.57
C LYS A 310 -6.52 12.38 15.60
N THR A 311 -7.16 13.53 15.84
CA THR A 311 -8.15 14.12 14.92
C THR A 311 -7.56 15.22 14.05
N VAL A 312 -6.44 15.81 14.48
CA VAL A 312 -5.68 16.83 13.75
C VAL A 312 -4.25 16.33 13.59
N TYR A 313 -3.79 16.31 12.35
CA TYR A 313 -2.43 15.98 11.98
C TYR A 313 -1.69 17.28 11.66
N GLU A 314 -0.70 17.62 12.49
CA GLU A 314 0.20 18.73 12.23
C GLU A 314 1.40 18.26 11.41
N PRO A 315 1.89 19.06 10.45
CA PRO A 315 3.08 18.74 9.70
C PRO A 315 4.32 18.93 10.59
N GLN A 316 4.65 17.94 11.41
CA GLN A 316 5.87 17.90 12.23
C GLN A 316 7.05 17.29 11.47
N ILE A 317 6.99 17.27 10.15
CA ILE A 317 7.94 16.58 9.29
C ILE A 317 9.23 17.40 9.27
N SER A 318 10.26 16.86 9.93
CA SER A 318 11.59 17.41 9.86
C SER A 318 12.20 17.12 8.49
N LEU A 319 12.73 18.14 7.83
CA LEU A 319 13.52 17.95 6.61
C LEU A 319 14.70 17.02 6.92
N ARG A 320 15.00 16.11 5.99
CA ARG A 320 16.17 15.25 6.14
C ARG A 320 17.44 16.12 6.26
N PRO A 321 18.39 15.75 7.13
CA PRO A 321 19.62 16.49 7.26
C PRO A 321 20.39 16.46 5.94
N HIS A 322 20.81 17.63 5.47
CA HIS A 322 21.58 17.75 4.25
C HIS A 322 22.98 17.14 4.42
N PRO A 323 23.55 16.55 3.36
CA PRO A 323 24.97 16.18 3.36
C PRO A 323 25.84 17.40 3.68
N GLY A 324 26.95 17.21 4.40
CA GLY A 324 27.81 18.32 4.85
C GLY A 324 28.30 19.23 3.72
N SER A 325 28.52 18.67 2.53
CA SER A 325 28.87 19.41 1.30
C SER A 325 27.75 20.32 0.80
N VAL A 326 26.49 19.87 0.89
CA VAL A 326 25.32 20.69 0.54
C VAL A 326 25.11 21.77 1.60
N ALA A 327 25.26 21.44 2.89
CA ALA A 327 25.15 22.40 3.98
C ALA A 327 26.19 23.53 3.87
N PHE A 328 27.42 23.22 3.47
CA PHE A 328 28.46 24.22 3.22
C PHE A 328 28.06 25.21 2.10
N VAL A 329 27.57 24.69 0.96
CA VAL A 329 27.19 25.52 -0.19
C VAL A 329 25.88 26.28 0.05
N LEU A 330 25.01 25.81 0.94
CA LEU A 330 23.86 26.58 1.42
C LEU A 330 24.28 27.81 2.24
N GLN A 331 25.39 27.73 2.99
CA GLN A 331 25.92 28.85 3.78
C GLN A 331 26.62 29.91 2.91
N ASP A 332 27.43 29.48 1.94
CA ASP A 332 28.08 30.37 0.97
C ASP A 332 27.89 29.89 -0.49
N PRO A 333 26.77 30.27 -1.13
CA PRO A 333 26.46 29.83 -2.50
C PRO A 333 27.39 30.41 -3.57
N LYS A 334 28.11 31.50 -3.25
CA LYS A 334 29.02 32.21 -4.17
C LYS A 334 30.44 31.66 -4.12
N HIS A 335 30.74 30.76 -3.19
CA HIS A 335 32.06 30.15 -3.08
C HIS A 335 32.42 29.42 -4.38
N PRO A 336 33.53 29.79 -5.05
CA PRO A 336 33.93 29.13 -6.28
C PRO A 336 34.47 27.74 -5.98
N LEU A 337 33.87 26.73 -6.58
CA LEU A 337 34.27 25.33 -6.46
C LEU A 337 34.98 24.85 -7.73
N THR A 338 35.88 23.87 -7.59
CA THR A 338 36.47 23.16 -8.73
C THR A 338 35.39 22.37 -9.48
N TYR A 339 35.60 22.06 -10.75
CA TYR A 339 34.64 21.27 -11.54
C TYR A 339 34.27 19.93 -10.87
N VAL A 340 35.24 19.27 -10.22
CA VAL A 340 35.01 18.00 -9.51
C VAL A 340 34.09 18.20 -8.30
N HIS A 341 34.32 19.24 -7.51
CA HIS A 341 33.46 19.57 -6.36
C HIS A 341 32.08 20.05 -6.81
N LEU A 342 31.98 20.84 -7.89
CA LEU A 342 30.71 21.26 -8.48
C LEU A 342 29.87 20.07 -8.92
N ARG A 343 30.46 19.13 -9.68
CA ARG A 343 29.76 17.93 -10.14
C ARG A 343 29.18 17.14 -8.97
N ARG A 344 29.95 16.98 -7.88
CA ARG A 344 29.49 16.28 -6.68
C ARG A 344 28.36 17.03 -5.98
N VAL A 345 28.55 18.33 -5.68
CA VAL A 345 27.55 19.12 -4.95
C VAL A 345 26.27 19.27 -5.75
N TRP A 346 26.32 19.56 -7.04
CA TRP A 346 25.12 19.72 -7.86
C TRP A 346 24.35 18.42 -7.98
N GLY A 347 25.03 17.28 -8.16
CA GLY A 347 24.38 15.97 -8.12
C GLY A 347 23.67 15.71 -6.78
N GLN A 348 24.31 16.06 -5.66
CA GLN A 348 23.70 15.92 -4.32
C GLN A 348 22.53 16.88 -4.08
N ILE A 349 22.59 18.11 -4.59
CA ILE A 349 21.47 19.06 -4.50
C ILE A 349 20.29 18.53 -5.33
N TRP A 350 20.53 18.11 -6.57
CA TRP A 350 19.50 17.52 -7.42
C TRP A 350 18.86 16.30 -6.75
N GLN A 351 19.67 15.38 -6.19
CA GLN A 351 19.17 14.24 -5.44
C GLN A 351 18.37 14.64 -4.20
N THR A 352 18.75 15.73 -3.52
CA THR A 352 17.99 16.25 -2.37
C THR A 352 16.61 16.74 -2.82
N ILE A 353 16.53 17.49 -3.93
CA ILE A 353 15.26 17.94 -4.52
C ILE A 353 14.38 16.75 -4.94
N ARG A 354 14.98 15.74 -5.59
CA ARG A 354 14.31 14.50 -5.95
C ARG A 354 13.78 13.75 -4.72
N THR A 355 14.56 13.70 -3.64
CA THR A 355 14.13 13.07 -2.38
C THR A 355 12.94 13.81 -1.77
N LEU A 356 12.90 15.15 -1.80
CA LEU A 356 11.74 15.93 -1.36
C LEU A 356 10.48 15.60 -2.18
N LYS A 357 10.64 15.43 -3.49
CA LYS A 357 9.56 15.01 -4.40
C LYS A 357 9.02 13.63 -4.04
N GLU A 358 9.90 12.65 -3.87
CA GLU A 358 9.55 11.27 -3.50
C GLU A 358 8.92 11.21 -2.09
N ASP A 359 9.47 11.92 -1.11
CA ASP A 359 8.90 12.04 0.25
C ASP A 359 7.48 12.63 0.20
N CYS A 360 7.25 13.68 -0.60
CA CYS A 360 5.92 14.27 -0.78
C CYS A 360 4.93 13.30 -1.44
N ALA A 361 5.40 12.52 -2.43
CA ALA A 361 4.58 11.51 -3.10
C ALA A 361 4.15 10.40 -2.14
N ARG A 362 5.05 9.90 -1.28
CA ARG A 362 4.74 8.90 -0.25
C ARG A 362 3.68 9.38 0.74
N LEU A 363 3.79 10.62 1.22
CA LEU A 363 2.78 11.21 2.10
C LEU A 363 1.42 11.34 1.40
N GLN A 364 1.42 11.70 0.12
CA GLN A 364 0.20 11.75 -0.68
C GLN A 364 -0.43 10.36 -0.86
N MET A 365 0.38 9.30 -1.03
CA MET A 365 -0.12 7.92 -1.06
C MET A 365 -0.79 7.53 0.25
N GLY A 366 -0.18 7.88 1.40
CA GLY A 366 -0.80 7.62 2.71
C GLY A 366 -2.15 8.34 2.87
N GLN A 367 -2.24 9.61 2.47
CA GLN A 367 -3.52 10.33 2.48
C GLN A 367 -4.57 9.68 1.57
N ARG A 368 -4.16 9.21 0.37
CA ARG A 368 -5.05 8.47 -0.55
C ARG A 368 -5.50 7.13 0.04
N ALA A 369 -4.62 6.38 0.69
CA ALA A 369 -4.95 5.12 1.33
C ALA A 369 -6.06 5.30 2.39
N THR A 370 -5.93 6.31 3.25
CA THR A 370 -6.97 6.66 4.23
C THR A 370 -8.25 7.16 3.60
N MET A 371 -8.15 7.91 2.49
CA MET A 371 -9.33 8.34 1.73
C MET A 371 -10.08 7.12 1.17
N VAL A 372 -9.38 6.19 0.51
CA VAL A 372 -10.00 4.95 -0.02
C VAL A 372 -10.64 4.14 1.12
N ASN A 373 -9.99 4.09 2.27
CA ASN A 373 -10.53 3.43 3.46
C ASN A 373 -11.83 4.11 3.96
N LEU A 374 -11.87 5.45 4.02
CA LEU A 374 -13.08 6.23 4.32
C LEU A 374 -14.20 5.93 3.31
N LEU A 375 -13.88 5.87 2.02
CA LEU A 375 -14.89 5.58 0.99
C LEU A 375 -15.50 4.20 1.16
N ARG A 376 -14.72 3.18 1.55
CA ARG A 376 -15.24 1.85 1.89
C ARG A 376 -16.22 1.92 3.05
N TYR A 377 -15.88 2.62 4.13
CA TYR A 377 -16.80 2.83 5.26
C TYR A 377 -18.07 3.55 4.86
N ASN A 378 -17.97 4.57 4.01
CA ASN A 378 -19.13 5.30 3.49
C ASN A 378 -20.02 4.40 2.62
N THR A 379 -19.47 3.53 1.78
CA THR A 379 -20.23 2.57 1.00
C THR A 379 -21.00 1.62 1.91
N GLU A 380 -20.36 1.07 2.95
CA GLU A 380 -21.02 0.17 3.91
C GLU A 380 -22.09 0.88 4.75
N LEU A 381 -21.83 2.12 5.18
CA LEU A 381 -22.83 2.95 5.83
C LEU A 381 -24.02 3.24 4.92
N SER A 382 -23.77 3.51 3.63
CA SER A 382 -24.83 3.78 2.66
C SER A 382 -25.74 2.56 2.46
N LYS A 383 -25.17 1.35 2.39
CA LYS A 383 -25.94 0.10 2.33
C LYS A 383 -26.85 -0.06 3.54
N LYS A 384 -26.30 0.14 4.74
CA LYS A 384 -27.08 0.05 5.99
C LYS A 384 -28.13 1.16 6.12
N LYS A 385 -27.84 2.38 5.63
CA LYS A 385 -28.82 3.48 5.57
C LYS A 385 -30.06 3.06 4.78
N ASN A 386 -29.85 2.57 3.57
CA ASN A 386 -30.94 2.19 2.67
C ASN A 386 -31.78 1.07 3.29
N LEU A 387 -31.13 0.09 3.94
CA LEU A 387 -31.81 -0.97 4.65
C LEU A 387 -32.62 -0.43 5.85
N MET A 388 -32.05 0.47 6.66
CA MET A 388 -32.74 1.11 7.79
C MET A 388 -33.96 1.91 7.31
N THR A 389 -33.82 2.71 6.25
CA THR A 389 -34.93 3.48 5.69
C THR A 389 -36.06 2.56 5.21
N SER A 390 -35.73 1.48 4.49
CA SER A 390 -36.71 0.48 4.06
C SER A 390 -37.42 -0.20 5.23
N GLN A 391 -36.68 -0.59 6.29
CA GLN A 391 -37.27 -1.14 7.52
C GLN A 391 -38.19 -0.13 8.21
N CYS A 392 -37.88 1.17 8.14
CA CYS A 392 -38.70 2.22 8.74
C CYS A 392 -40.04 2.37 8.03
N GLU A 393 -40.01 2.38 6.71
CA GLU A 393 -41.22 2.44 5.89
C GLU A 393 -42.11 1.20 6.11
N GLN A 394 -41.52 0.01 6.18
CA GLN A 394 -42.25 -1.22 6.48
C GLN A 394 -42.87 -1.21 7.89
N LEU A 395 -42.11 -0.78 8.91
CA LEU A 395 -42.62 -0.68 10.27
C LEU A 395 -43.76 0.33 10.35
N LYS A 396 -43.62 1.49 9.71
CA LYS A 396 -44.67 2.51 9.62
C LYS A 396 -45.95 1.95 9.01
N ALA A 397 -45.84 1.27 7.86
CA ALA A 397 -46.99 0.65 7.22
C ALA A 397 -47.68 -0.40 8.12
N LYS A 398 -46.91 -1.22 8.85
CA LYS A 398 -47.45 -2.21 9.81
C LYS A 398 -48.12 -1.54 11.01
N LEU A 399 -47.55 -0.47 11.53
CA LEU A 399 -48.12 0.31 12.63
C LEU A 399 -49.44 0.96 12.21
N ASP A 400 -49.50 1.56 11.02
CA ASP A 400 -50.71 2.20 10.49
C ASP A 400 -51.81 1.17 10.19
N PHE A 401 -51.44 0.00 9.65
CA PHE A 401 -52.35 -1.13 9.49
C PHE A 401 -52.89 -1.61 10.85
N PHE A 402 -52.01 -1.81 11.84
CA PHE A 402 -52.42 -2.25 13.17
C PHE A 402 -53.34 -1.23 13.84
N ARG A 403 -53.01 0.06 13.79
CA ARG A 403 -53.83 1.16 14.34
C ARG A 403 -55.23 1.19 13.74
N SER A 404 -55.31 1.09 12.41
CA SER A 404 -56.61 1.04 11.72
C SER A 404 -57.39 -0.21 12.15
N SER A 405 -56.71 -1.34 12.27
CA SER A 405 -57.32 -2.62 12.61
C SER A 405 -57.83 -2.68 14.06
N ILE A 406 -57.06 -2.18 15.03
CA ILE A 406 -57.48 -2.15 16.45
C ILE A 406 -58.58 -1.12 16.70
N GLN A 407 -58.58 0.00 15.97
CA GLN A 407 -59.62 1.02 16.08
C GLN A 407 -60.99 0.46 15.67
N ILE A 408 -61.04 -0.27 14.55
CA ILE A 408 -62.27 -0.96 14.09
C ILE A 408 -62.75 -1.94 15.14
N ASP A 409 -61.86 -2.77 15.69
CA ASP A 409 -62.20 -3.76 16.70
C ASP A 409 -62.74 -3.09 17.98
N LEU A 410 -62.13 -1.99 18.44
CA LEU A 410 -62.60 -1.22 19.59
C LEU A 410 -63.96 -0.55 19.36
N GLU A 411 -64.18 0.05 18.19
CA GLU A 411 -65.45 0.68 17.81
C GLU A 411 -66.57 -0.36 17.76
N LYS A 412 -66.37 -1.46 17.02
CA LYS A 412 -67.37 -2.53 16.91
C LYS A 412 -67.62 -3.26 18.21
N TYR A 413 -66.59 -3.44 19.04
CA TYR A 413 -66.77 -3.99 20.36
C TYR A 413 -67.60 -3.07 21.27
N SER A 414 -67.44 -1.74 21.14
CA SER A 414 -68.23 -0.76 21.91
C SER A 414 -69.70 -0.73 21.49
N GLU A 415 -69.99 -0.80 20.18
CA GLU A 415 -71.35 -0.88 19.63
C GLU A 415 -72.10 -2.12 20.14
N GLN A 416 -71.44 -3.27 20.21
CA GLN A 416 -72.09 -4.51 20.65
C GLN A 416 -72.22 -4.66 22.17
N MET A 417 -71.61 -3.79 22.99
CA MET A 417 -71.67 -3.92 24.46
C MET A 417 -73.10 -3.81 25.01
N GLU A 418 -74.01 -3.14 24.31
CA GLU A 418 -75.40 -2.95 24.76
C GLU A 418 -76.26 -4.22 24.58
N PHE A 419 -75.93 -5.10 23.63
CA PHE A 419 -76.74 -6.27 23.27
C PHE A 419 -75.97 -7.61 23.21
N GLY A 420 -74.65 -7.60 23.40
CA GLY A 420 -73.75 -8.72 23.12
C GLY A 420 -72.91 -9.20 24.32
N ILE A 421 -71.65 -9.56 24.08
CA ILE A 421 -70.72 -10.10 25.09
C ILE A 421 -69.89 -8.98 25.68
N THR A 422 -69.94 -8.80 27.00
CA THR A 422 -69.14 -7.82 27.72
C THR A 422 -67.99 -8.48 28.49
N SER A 423 -66.78 -7.97 28.28
CA SER A 423 -65.54 -8.33 28.96
C SER A 423 -64.67 -7.09 29.15
N GLU A 424 -64.65 -6.56 30.39
CA GLU A 424 -63.83 -5.39 30.73
C GLU A 424 -62.32 -5.67 30.61
N LYS A 425 -61.91 -6.90 30.93
CA LYS A 425 -60.49 -7.31 30.84
C LYS A 425 -59.97 -7.22 29.40
N LEU A 426 -60.78 -7.66 28.43
CA LEU A 426 -60.43 -7.65 27.02
C LEU A 426 -60.33 -6.21 26.47
N LEU A 427 -61.27 -5.35 26.87
CA LEU A 427 -61.25 -3.92 26.53
C LEU A 427 -60.01 -3.22 27.10
N SER A 428 -59.63 -3.51 28.35
CA SER A 428 -58.40 -2.98 28.96
C SER A 428 -57.17 -3.44 28.18
N THR A 429 -57.06 -4.74 27.88
CA THR A 429 -55.92 -5.27 27.13
C THR A 429 -55.81 -4.69 25.72
N TRP A 430 -56.91 -4.45 25.02
CA TRP A 430 -56.88 -3.84 23.68
C TRP A 430 -56.50 -2.37 23.73
N ARG A 431 -56.98 -1.61 24.74
CA ARG A 431 -56.51 -0.23 24.97
C ARG A 431 -55.03 -0.17 25.31
N GLU A 432 -54.52 -1.11 26.10
CA GLU A 432 -53.07 -1.24 26.36
C GLU A 432 -52.28 -1.59 25.09
N MET A 433 -52.83 -2.41 24.19
CA MET A 433 -52.22 -2.68 22.89
C MET A 433 -52.18 -1.44 22.00
N GLU A 434 -53.25 -0.65 21.96
CA GLU A 434 -53.30 0.60 21.22
C GLU A 434 -52.26 1.60 21.75
N GLN A 435 -52.18 1.76 23.07
CA GLN A 435 -51.24 2.67 23.71
C GLN A 435 -49.79 2.26 23.49
N ALA A 436 -49.47 0.97 23.64
CA ALA A 436 -48.12 0.46 23.41
C ALA A 436 -47.66 0.65 21.96
N VAL A 437 -48.57 0.61 20.99
CA VAL A 437 -48.27 0.84 19.56
C VAL A 437 -48.14 2.33 19.21
N LYS A 438 -48.69 3.24 20.03
CA LYS A 438 -48.45 4.69 19.90
C LYS A 438 -47.03 5.09 20.31
N GLU A 439 -46.45 4.38 21.26
CA GLU A 439 -45.07 4.60 21.73
C GLU A 439 -44.01 3.99 20.79
N CYS A 440 -44.43 3.14 19.85
CA CYS A 440 -43.56 2.55 18.84
C CYS A 440 -43.44 3.42 17.58
N GLY A 441 -42.30 3.29 16.92
CA GLY A 441 -41.96 4.05 15.74
C GLY A 441 -40.73 4.91 15.98
N ARG A 442 -39.68 4.66 15.20
CA ARG A 442 -38.37 5.31 15.33
C ARG A 442 -38.14 6.35 14.23
N GLU A 443 -39.20 6.92 13.66
CA GLU A 443 -39.14 7.81 12.50
C GLU A 443 -38.21 9.01 12.73
N GLN A 444 -38.30 9.67 13.89
CA GLN A 444 -37.46 10.82 14.22
C GLN A 444 -35.97 10.44 14.37
N GLU A 445 -35.70 9.28 14.98
CA GLU A 445 -34.33 8.78 15.15
C GLU A 445 -33.71 8.40 13.81
N VAL A 446 -34.48 7.73 12.94
CA VAL A 446 -34.09 7.37 11.57
C VAL A 446 -33.83 8.65 10.75
N GLN A 447 -34.71 9.65 10.82
CA GLN A 447 -34.56 10.92 10.12
C GLN A 447 -33.27 11.64 10.52
N HIS A 448 -33.01 11.76 11.83
CA HIS A 448 -31.78 12.38 12.34
C HIS A 448 -30.52 11.64 11.90
N LEU A 449 -30.55 10.30 11.88
CA LEU A 449 -29.43 9.50 11.39
C LEU A 449 -29.22 9.69 9.88
N VAL A 450 -30.29 9.71 9.08
CA VAL A 450 -30.21 9.96 7.64
C VAL A 450 -29.61 11.34 7.37
N GLU A 451 -30.04 12.40 8.06
CA GLU A 451 -29.48 13.74 7.90
C GLU A 451 -27.98 13.79 8.19
N LYS A 452 -27.55 13.16 9.29
CA LYS A 452 -26.12 13.05 9.63
C LYS A 452 -25.31 12.28 8.60
N MET A 453 -25.87 11.21 8.05
CA MET A 453 -25.21 10.41 7.02
C MET A 453 -25.11 11.17 5.69
N MET A 454 -26.14 11.92 5.31
CA MET A 454 -26.11 12.77 4.12
C MET A 454 -25.08 13.90 4.27
N ALA A 455 -25.01 14.53 5.45
CA ALA A 455 -23.99 15.54 5.73
C ALA A 455 -22.56 14.95 5.62
N LEU A 456 -22.34 13.75 6.18
CA LEU A 456 -21.06 13.04 6.07
C LEU A 456 -20.71 12.67 4.61
N GLN A 457 -21.70 12.26 3.81
CA GLN A 457 -21.51 11.98 2.39
C GLN A 457 -21.11 13.25 1.62
N THR A 458 -21.75 14.38 1.89
CA THR A 458 -21.38 15.69 1.31
C THR A 458 -19.94 16.07 1.67
N ASP A 459 -19.59 16.01 2.96
CA ASP A 459 -18.22 16.27 3.43
C ASP A 459 -17.21 15.38 2.68
N SER A 460 -17.54 14.09 2.51
CA SER A 460 -16.66 13.12 1.84
C SER A 460 -16.50 13.38 0.34
N VAL A 461 -17.56 13.80 -0.36
CA VAL A 461 -17.50 14.17 -1.78
C VAL A 461 -16.69 15.46 -1.97
N ASP A 462 -16.84 16.42 -1.08
CA ASP A 462 -16.04 17.65 -1.13
C ASP A 462 -14.56 17.38 -0.89
N LEU A 463 -14.21 16.42 -0.04
CA LEU A 463 -12.83 15.98 0.16
C LEU A 463 -12.22 15.24 -1.04
N GLN A 464 -13.04 14.60 -1.87
CA GLN A 464 -12.58 13.97 -3.12
C GLN A 464 -12.21 14.99 -4.19
N LYS A 465 -12.80 16.20 -4.17
CA LYS A 465 -12.45 17.27 -5.10
C LYS A 465 -11.00 17.65 -4.84
N ASN A 466 -10.12 17.30 -5.78
CA ASN A 466 -8.67 17.36 -5.56
C ASN A 466 -8.11 18.80 -5.69
N PRO A 467 -7.77 19.51 -4.60
CA PRO A 467 -7.10 20.80 -4.68
C PRO A 467 -5.66 20.68 -5.22
N LEU A 468 -5.03 19.50 -5.12
CA LEU A 468 -3.67 19.21 -5.57
C LEU A 468 -3.60 18.82 -7.06
N GLY A 469 -4.75 18.71 -7.75
CA GLY A 469 -4.85 18.21 -9.13
C GLY A 469 -4.73 19.28 -10.23
N ARG A 470 -4.72 20.57 -9.89
CA ARG A 470 -4.46 21.61 -10.90
C ARG A 470 -2.96 21.67 -11.15
N ARG A 471 -2.56 21.37 -12.39
CA ARG A 471 -1.20 21.63 -12.93
C ARG A 471 -0.87 23.12 -12.75
N SER A 472 -0.40 23.49 -11.58
CA SER A 472 0.11 24.82 -11.29
C SER A 472 1.56 24.86 -11.74
N ARG A 473 1.93 25.81 -12.60
CA ARG A 473 3.33 26.01 -13.01
C ARG A 473 4.18 26.32 -11.77
N GLY A 474 5.31 25.65 -11.61
CA GLY A 474 6.14 25.73 -10.39
C GLY A 474 5.85 24.61 -9.38
N THR A 475 5.44 23.44 -9.88
CA THR A 475 5.36 22.23 -9.06
C THR A 475 6.75 21.75 -8.65
N LEU A 476 6.80 20.92 -7.62
CA LEU A 476 8.04 20.27 -7.18
C LEU A 476 8.67 19.42 -8.30
N ASP A 477 7.84 18.88 -9.20
CA ASP A 477 8.26 18.18 -10.42
C ASP A 477 8.96 19.12 -11.42
N ASP A 478 8.44 20.33 -11.64
CA ASP A 478 9.07 21.32 -12.53
C ASP A 478 10.44 21.77 -12.00
N ILE A 479 10.57 21.91 -10.67
CA ILE A 479 11.82 22.31 -10.01
C ILE A 479 12.87 21.19 -10.10
N GLU A 480 12.44 19.94 -9.95
CA GLU A 480 13.31 18.78 -10.08
C GLU A 480 13.84 18.62 -11.51
N GLU A 481 12.98 18.80 -12.53
CA GLU A 481 13.42 18.74 -13.93
C GLU A 481 14.37 19.90 -14.28
N GLN A 482 14.14 21.12 -13.75
CA GLN A 482 15.09 22.23 -13.90
C GLN A 482 16.46 21.92 -13.29
N ALA A 483 16.48 21.32 -12.09
CA ALA A 483 17.71 20.92 -11.42
C ALA A 483 18.43 19.80 -12.19
N LYS A 484 17.67 18.83 -12.72
CA LYS A 484 18.17 17.75 -13.59
C LYS A 484 18.81 18.31 -14.86
N ASP A 485 18.17 19.26 -15.53
CA ASP A 485 18.69 19.92 -16.72
C ASP A 485 19.99 20.68 -16.46
N LEU A 486 20.08 21.42 -15.35
CA LEU A 486 21.31 22.14 -14.97
C LEU A 486 22.47 21.16 -14.71
N TYR A 487 22.19 20.07 -13.99
CA TYR A 487 23.20 19.05 -13.73
C TYR A 487 23.62 18.31 -15.00
N ARG A 488 22.67 18.00 -15.90
CA ARG A 488 22.95 17.41 -17.21
C ARG A 488 23.89 18.30 -18.03
N ARG A 489 23.57 19.59 -18.14
CA ARG A 489 24.42 20.58 -18.83
C ARG A 489 25.82 20.67 -18.24
N LEU A 490 25.98 20.56 -16.91
CA LEU A 490 27.29 20.54 -16.26
C LEU A 490 28.12 19.29 -16.65
N ARG A 491 27.48 18.13 -16.75
CA ARG A 491 28.15 16.87 -17.14
C ARG A 491 28.53 16.82 -18.61
N GLU A 492 27.70 17.38 -19.47
CA GLU A 492 27.89 17.42 -20.93
C GLU A 492 28.92 18.46 -21.38
N ARG A 493 29.43 19.31 -20.47
CA ARG A 493 30.47 20.30 -20.81
C ARG A 493 31.70 19.63 -21.44
N PRO A 494 32.16 20.12 -22.61
CA PRO A 494 33.43 19.74 -23.22
C PRO A 494 34.60 19.90 -22.24
N ARG A 495 35.64 19.06 -22.36
CA ARG A 495 36.75 19.01 -21.37
C ARG A 495 37.46 20.36 -21.20
N ASP A 496 37.58 21.11 -22.27
CA ASP A 496 38.11 22.48 -22.38
C ASP A 496 37.28 23.53 -21.63
N GLN A 497 35.99 23.29 -21.41
CA GLN A 497 35.06 24.20 -20.73
C GLN A 497 34.76 23.80 -19.27
N ARG A 498 35.48 22.81 -18.73
CA ARG A 498 35.32 22.33 -17.35
C ARG A 498 36.11 23.21 -16.38
N THR A 499 35.66 24.46 -16.23
CA THR A 499 36.20 25.41 -15.25
C THR A 499 35.44 25.34 -13.93
N GLY A 500 36.03 25.92 -12.88
CA GLY A 500 35.34 26.15 -11.62
C GLY A 500 34.24 27.21 -11.73
N GLY A 501 33.36 27.28 -10.75
CA GLY A 501 32.20 28.17 -10.74
C GLY A 501 31.45 28.15 -9.41
N ASP A 502 30.40 28.95 -9.32
CA ASP A 502 29.54 29.01 -8.13
C ASP A 502 28.36 28.01 -8.22
N SER A 503 27.57 27.92 -7.15
CA SER A 503 26.39 27.05 -7.08
C SER A 503 25.10 27.83 -6.82
N GLN A 504 25.08 29.13 -7.13
CA GLN A 504 23.97 30.01 -6.77
C GLN A 504 22.63 29.54 -7.33
N GLU A 505 22.60 29.19 -8.62
CA GLU A 505 21.37 28.79 -9.30
C GLU A 505 20.84 27.45 -8.76
N MET A 506 21.74 26.52 -8.46
CA MET A 506 21.37 25.21 -7.91
C MET A 506 20.82 25.33 -6.47
N VAL A 507 21.45 26.19 -5.66
CA VAL A 507 20.96 26.52 -4.31
C VAL A 507 19.61 27.22 -4.36
N ARG A 508 19.40 28.14 -5.31
CA ARG A 508 18.11 28.82 -5.52
C ARG A 508 17.00 27.81 -5.77
N LEU A 509 17.23 26.81 -6.64
CA LEU A 509 16.26 25.74 -6.89
C LEU A 509 16.00 24.89 -5.64
N LEU A 510 17.02 24.57 -4.86
CA LEU A 510 16.86 23.81 -3.61
C LEU A 510 15.97 24.54 -2.60
N LEU A 511 16.21 25.84 -2.38
CA LEU A 511 15.41 26.65 -1.46
C LEU A 511 13.95 26.75 -1.94
N GLN A 512 13.73 26.90 -3.25
CA GLN A 512 12.39 26.86 -3.83
C GLN A 512 11.71 25.49 -3.67
N ALA A 513 12.46 24.40 -3.84
CA ALA A 513 11.96 23.05 -3.63
C ALA A 513 11.52 22.83 -2.18
N ILE A 514 12.33 23.26 -1.20
CA ILE A 514 12.02 23.17 0.23
C ILE A 514 10.73 23.94 0.55
N GLN A 515 10.63 25.21 0.13
CA GLN A 515 9.44 26.02 0.36
C GLN A 515 8.18 25.41 -0.28
N THR A 516 8.32 24.84 -1.48
CA THR A 516 7.23 24.19 -2.20
C THR A 516 6.81 22.88 -1.53
N TYR A 517 7.78 22.10 -1.04
CA TYR A 517 7.57 20.89 -0.27
C TYR A 517 6.75 21.17 1.00
N GLU A 518 7.18 22.12 1.83
CA GLU A 518 6.48 22.48 3.07
C GLU A 518 5.02 22.91 2.81
N LYS A 519 4.80 23.73 1.79
CA LYS A 519 3.44 24.14 1.37
C LYS A 519 2.57 22.95 0.95
N ARG A 520 3.12 22.01 0.17
CA ARG A 520 2.39 20.80 -0.26
C ARG A 520 2.10 19.87 0.90
N VAL A 521 3.08 19.66 1.78
CA VAL A 521 2.94 18.84 2.99
C VAL A 521 1.85 19.40 3.89
N ALA A 522 1.83 20.71 4.15
CA ALA A 522 0.77 21.35 4.94
C ALA A 522 -0.63 21.09 4.36
N LEU A 523 -0.78 21.17 3.03
CA LEU A 523 -2.05 20.87 2.36
C LEU A 523 -2.43 19.38 2.46
N ILE A 524 -1.46 18.46 2.33
CA ILE A 524 -1.70 17.01 2.51
C ILE A 524 -2.21 16.73 3.93
N TYR A 525 -1.59 17.34 4.95
CA TYR A 525 -1.94 17.13 6.35
C TYR A 525 -3.29 17.78 6.74
N ASP A 526 -3.64 18.92 6.14
CA ASP A 526 -4.98 19.51 6.26
C ASP A 526 -6.06 18.56 5.70
N GLN A 527 -5.84 18.02 4.50
CA GLN A 527 -6.75 17.03 3.91
C GLN A 527 -6.80 15.73 4.71
N LEU A 528 -5.67 15.25 5.21
CA LEU A 528 -5.60 14.06 6.06
C LEU A 528 -6.43 14.25 7.33
N SER A 529 -6.28 15.39 8.01
CA SER A 529 -7.04 15.73 9.21
C SER A 529 -8.55 15.69 8.95
N LYS A 530 -9.00 16.34 7.87
CA LYS A 530 -10.42 16.32 7.48
C LYS A 530 -10.92 14.91 7.14
N THR A 531 -10.07 14.10 6.50
CA THR A 531 -10.40 12.70 6.16
C THR A 531 -10.57 11.85 7.42
N VAL A 532 -9.66 11.97 8.39
CA VAL A 532 -9.73 11.23 9.66
C VAL A 532 -10.94 11.66 10.49
N VAL A 533 -11.29 12.94 10.51
CA VAL A 533 -12.52 13.43 11.16
C VAL A 533 -13.77 12.82 10.52
N CYS A 534 -13.86 12.79 9.20
CA CYS A 534 -14.98 12.15 8.50
C CYS A 534 -15.05 10.65 8.81
N LYS A 535 -13.90 9.98 8.85
CA LYS A 535 -13.81 8.58 9.23
C LYS A 535 -14.29 8.32 10.66
N ARG A 536 -13.92 9.16 11.61
CA ARG A 536 -14.40 9.06 13.00
C ARG A 536 -15.93 9.23 13.07
N LYS A 537 -16.48 10.23 12.38
CA LYS A 537 -17.94 10.39 12.25
C LYS A 537 -18.59 9.13 11.67
N ALA A 538 -17.99 8.50 10.67
CA ALA A 538 -18.47 7.25 10.07
C ALA A 538 -18.50 6.09 11.10
N LEU A 539 -17.41 5.92 11.85
CA LEU A 539 -17.27 4.88 12.88
C LEU A 539 -18.26 5.09 14.04
N ASP A 540 -18.49 6.34 14.47
CA ASP A 540 -19.43 6.68 15.54
C ASP A 540 -20.90 6.46 15.15
N LEU A 541 -21.25 6.61 13.86
CA LEU A 541 -22.60 6.37 13.35
C LEU A 541 -22.94 4.88 13.21
N SER A 542 -21.96 4.03 12.91
CA SER A 542 -22.15 2.59 12.68
C SER A 542 -22.85 1.84 13.84
N PRO A 543 -22.45 2.00 15.13
CA PRO A 543 -23.13 1.33 16.25
C PRO A 543 -24.56 1.86 16.45
N ARG A 544 -24.78 3.18 16.36
CA ARG A 544 -26.12 3.79 16.50
C ARG A 544 -27.09 3.28 15.44
N LEU A 545 -26.61 3.13 14.20
CA LEU A 545 -27.40 2.57 13.11
C LEU A 545 -27.84 1.13 13.41
N ARG A 546 -26.92 0.31 13.94
CA ARG A 546 -27.23 -1.08 14.34
C ARG A 546 -28.24 -1.15 15.48
N GLU A 547 -28.13 -0.24 16.45
CA GLU A 547 -29.04 -0.14 17.59
C GLU A 547 -30.47 0.19 17.14
N VAL A 548 -30.65 1.26 16.35
CA VAL A 548 -31.97 1.66 15.83
C VAL A 548 -32.58 0.56 14.97
N MET A 549 -31.80 -0.07 14.09
CA MET A 549 -32.27 -1.23 13.31
C MET A 549 -32.64 -2.45 14.17
N SER A 550 -32.04 -2.62 15.35
CA SER A 550 -32.44 -3.67 16.30
C SER A 550 -33.79 -3.34 16.94
N LEU A 551 -33.93 -2.12 17.45
CA LEU A 551 -35.16 -1.63 18.07
C LEU A 551 -36.34 -1.70 17.10
N MET A 552 -36.15 -1.31 15.84
CA MET A 552 -37.21 -1.40 14.82
C MET A 552 -37.64 -2.83 14.54
N ARG A 553 -36.71 -3.80 14.57
CA ARG A 553 -37.04 -5.23 14.43
C ARG A 553 -37.80 -5.76 15.65
N GLU A 554 -37.53 -5.22 16.84
CA GLU A 554 -38.27 -5.55 18.06
C GLU A 554 -39.69 -4.97 18.03
N ASP A 555 -39.83 -3.70 17.62
CA ASP A 555 -41.12 -3.04 17.42
C ASP A 555 -41.97 -3.82 16.40
N GLU A 556 -41.38 -4.23 15.28
CA GLU A 556 -42.05 -5.04 14.26
C GLU A 556 -42.57 -6.36 14.82
N LYS A 557 -41.72 -7.11 15.54
CA LYS A 557 -42.12 -8.38 16.17
C LYS A 557 -43.23 -8.19 17.20
N MET A 558 -43.17 -7.09 17.96
CA MET A 558 -44.17 -6.76 18.96
C MET A 558 -45.53 -6.48 18.30
N VAL A 559 -45.57 -5.68 17.23
CA VAL A 559 -46.80 -5.37 16.47
C VAL A 559 -47.42 -6.64 15.89
N VAL A 560 -46.61 -7.50 15.25
CA VAL A 560 -47.08 -8.76 14.68
C VAL A 560 -47.69 -9.66 15.76
N LYS A 561 -47.01 -9.83 16.89
CA LYS A 561 -47.49 -10.66 18.00
C LYS A 561 -48.77 -10.13 18.63
N ARG A 562 -48.91 -8.80 18.76
CA ARG A 562 -50.14 -8.18 19.27
C ARG A 562 -51.30 -8.36 18.29
N GLN A 563 -51.05 -8.25 16.99
CA GLN A 563 -52.07 -8.46 15.95
C GLN A 563 -52.61 -9.89 16.01
N GLU A 564 -51.72 -10.87 16.06
CA GLU A 564 -52.07 -12.29 16.16
C GLU A 564 -52.89 -12.57 17.43
N LYS A 565 -52.40 -12.09 18.59
CA LYS A 565 -53.11 -12.24 19.87
C LYS A 565 -54.52 -11.64 19.82
N ARG A 566 -54.65 -10.43 19.28
CA ARG A 566 -55.93 -9.73 19.18
C ARG A 566 -56.94 -10.50 18.30
N GLN A 567 -56.50 -10.99 17.15
CA GLN A 567 -57.35 -11.79 16.26
C GLN A 567 -57.76 -13.11 16.92
N GLN A 568 -56.86 -13.77 17.64
CA GLN A 568 -57.16 -14.99 18.37
C GLN A 568 -58.19 -14.77 19.49
N GLU A 569 -58.06 -13.68 20.25
CA GLU A 569 -59.04 -13.29 21.28
C GLU A 569 -60.42 -13.02 20.68
N LEU A 570 -60.50 -12.41 19.49
CA LEU A 570 -61.75 -12.18 18.78
C LEU A 570 -62.44 -13.51 18.39
N TRP A 571 -61.68 -14.49 17.90
CA TRP A 571 -62.18 -15.83 17.59
C TRP A 571 -62.65 -16.60 18.84
N ASP A 572 -61.95 -16.44 19.97
CA ASP A 572 -62.36 -17.05 21.23
C ASP A 572 -63.67 -16.46 21.76
N LEU A 573 -63.88 -15.15 21.60
CA LEU A 573 -65.17 -14.50 21.91
C LEU A 573 -66.32 -15.10 21.07
N LEU A 574 -66.09 -15.33 19.78
CA LEU A 574 -67.09 -15.96 18.90
C LEU A 574 -67.39 -17.40 19.34
N ARG A 575 -66.37 -18.17 19.73
CA ARG A 575 -66.54 -19.54 20.26
C ARG A 575 -67.41 -19.54 21.52
N ILE A 576 -67.21 -18.57 22.43
CA ILE A 576 -68.04 -18.39 23.62
C ILE A 576 -69.48 -18.03 23.22
N ALA A 577 -69.67 -17.11 22.27
CA ALA A 577 -71.00 -16.74 21.76
C ALA A 577 -71.78 -17.96 21.24
N CYS A 578 -71.14 -18.77 20.38
CA CYS A 578 -71.75 -19.97 19.82
C CYS A 578 -72.11 -21.02 20.87
N SER A 579 -71.36 -21.08 21.99
CA SER A 579 -71.67 -21.99 23.09
C SER A 579 -72.89 -21.56 23.91
N LYS A 580 -73.15 -20.25 24.04
CA LYS A 580 -74.31 -19.71 24.78
C LYS A 580 -75.63 -19.80 24.01
N VAL A 581 -75.61 -19.80 22.68
CA VAL A 581 -76.82 -19.90 21.83
C VAL A 581 -77.39 -21.33 21.77
N ARG A 582 -76.67 -22.36 22.24
CA ARG A 582 -77.13 -23.76 22.29
C ARG A 582 -77.77 -24.18 23.63
N GLY A 583 -78.69 -23.38 24.17
CA GLY A 583 -79.61 -23.75 25.27
C GLY A 583 -81.08 -23.79 24.79
N PRO A 584 -81.95 -24.69 25.27
CA PRO A 584 -83.18 -25.06 24.58
C PRO A 584 -84.26 -23.98 24.74
N VAL A 585 -84.68 -23.36 23.64
CA VAL A 585 -85.93 -22.59 23.58
C VAL A 585 -86.80 -23.16 22.47
N SER A 586 -87.84 -23.87 22.89
CA SER A 586 -88.95 -24.30 22.05
C SER A 586 -89.86 -23.10 21.74
N ALA A 587 -90.07 -22.80 20.45
CA ALA A 587 -91.15 -21.95 19.98
C ALA A 587 -91.57 -22.37 18.55
N PRO A 588 -92.84 -22.17 18.14
CA PRO A 588 -93.58 -23.09 17.30
C PRO A 588 -93.48 -22.85 15.78
N LEU A 589 -93.82 -23.91 15.06
CA LEU A 589 -93.84 -24.11 13.61
C LEU A 589 -94.51 -22.99 12.80
N LEU A 590 -93.78 -22.49 11.80
CA LEU A 590 -94.32 -21.92 10.55
C LEU A 590 -93.86 -22.80 9.37
N PRO A 591 -94.59 -22.83 8.24
CA PRO A 591 -94.64 -23.97 7.32
C PRO A 591 -93.35 -24.11 6.50
N GLN A 592 -92.96 -25.36 6.24
CA GLN A 592 -91.78 -25.71 5.46
C GLN A 592 -91.81 -25.10 4.04
N PRO A 593 -90.72 -24.45 3.59
CA PRO A 593 -90.39 -24.35 2.18
C PRO A 593 -89.74 -25.66 1.68
N PRO A 594 -89.82 -25.97 0.37
CA PRO A 594 -89.39 -27.24 -0.21
C PRO A 594 -87.86 -27.42 -0.13
N PRO A 595 -87.35 -28.66 -0.27
CA PRO A 595 -85.93 -28.94 -0.12
C PRO A 595 -85.11 -28.23 -1.21
N LEU A 596 -84.12 -27.43 -0.77
CA LEU A 596 -83.06 -26.92 -1.63
C LEU A 596 -82.19 -28.09 -2.14
N PRO A 597 -81.86 -28.16 -3.43
CA PRO A 597 -80.97 -29.19 -3.95
C PRO A 597 -79.52 -28.85 -3.59
N LEU A 598 -78.89 -29.69 -2.77
CA LEU A 598 -77.44 -29.78 -2.68
C LEU A 598 -76.93 -30.51 -3.93
N SER A 599 -76.59 -29.75 -4.97
CA SER A 599 -75.62 -30.18 -5.97
C SER A 599 -74.84 -28.98 -6.46
N LEU A 600 -73.57 -28.87 -6.09
CA LEU A 600 -72.60 -28.03 -6.80
C LEU A 600 -72.62 -28.48 -8.26
N THR A 601 -72.94 -27.56 -9.18
CA THR A 601 -72.96 -27.89 -10.60
C THR A 601 -71.53 -28.09 -11.09
N GLN A 602 -71.29 -29.04 -12.00
CA GLN A 602 -69.97 -29.29 -12.61
C GLN A 602 -69.36 -28.02 -13.26
N ASP A 603 -70.20 -27.03 -13.56
CA ASP A 603 -69.82 -25.75 -14.18
C ASP A 603 -69.12 -24.80 -13.19
N ASP A 604 -69.46 -24.85 -11.90
CA ASP A 604 -68.81 -24.04 -10.86
C ASP A 604 -67.43 -24.59 -10.47
N MET A 605 -67.27 -25.92 -10.50
CA MET A 605 -65.96 -26.56 -10.31
C MET A 605 -65.01 -26.27 -11.47
N ARG A 606 -65.51 -26.28 -12.72
CA ARG A 606 -64.71 -25.92 -13.91
C ARG A 606 -64.25 -24.47 -13.90
N LYS A 607 -65.12 -23.54 -13.52
CA LYS A 607 -64.72 -22.12 -13.40
C LYS A 607 -63.66 -21.90 -12.33
N SER A 608 -63.69 -22.65 -11.23
CA SER A 608 -62.65 -22.58 -10.21
C SER A 608 -61.31 -23.15 -10.69
N GLU A 609 -61.32 -24.23 -11.48
CA GLU A 609 -60.11 -24.81 -12.08
C GLU A 609 -59.52 -23.90 -13.17
N ASP A 610 -60.37 -23.28 -14.00
CA ASP A 610 -59.95 -22.33 -15.03
C ASP A 610 -59.30 -21.09 -14.41
N LEU A 611 -59.87 -20.55 -13.32
CA LEU A 611 -59.29 -19.41 -12.58
C LEU A 611 -57.94 -19.76 -11.92
N LEU A 612 -57.80 -20.98 -11.40
CA LEU A 612 -56.53 -21.47 -10.85
C LEU A 612 -55.46 -21.66 -11.95
N SER A 613 -55.86 -22.14 -13.13
CA SER A 613 -54.97 -22.28 -14.29
C SER A 613 -54.54 -20.91 -14.83
N GLU A 614 -55.45 -19.93 -14.86
CA GLU A 614 -55.15 -18.56 -15.29
C GLU A 614 -54.19 -17.87 -14.30
N GLN A 615 -54.38 -18.07 -13.00
CA GLN A 615 -53.46 -17.57 -11.96
C GLN A 615 -52.06 -18.19 -12.09
N GLN A 616 -51.96 -19.49 -12.34
CA GLN A 616 -50.67 -20.17 -12.53
C GLN A 616 -49.94 -19.70 -13.81
N SER A 617 -50.69 -19.47 -14.90
CA SER A 617 -50.15 -18.89 -16.13
C SER A 617 -49.60 -17.48 -15.92
N LEU A 618 -50.35 -16.63 -15.21
CA LEU A 618 -49.92 -15.27 -14.87
C LEU A 618 -48.66 -15.26 -13.99
N CYS A 619 -48.57 -16.15 -13.00
CA CYS A 619 -47.34 -16.31 -12.20
C CYS A 619 -46.14 -16.74 -13.06
N GLY A 620 -46.31 -17.69 -13.98
CA GLY A 620 -45.25 -18.12 -14.90
C GLY A 620 -44.78 -17.01 -15.84
N GLN A 621 -45.70 -16.19 -16.35
CA GLN A 621 -45.37 -15.02 -17.18
C GLN A 621 -44.60 -13.96 -16.39
N LEU A 622 -44.95 -13.75 -15.11
CA LEU A 622 -44.27 -12.81 -14.22
C LEU A 622 -42.83 -13.27 -13.91
N GLU A 623 -42.63 -14.55 -13.63
CA GLU A 623 -41.29 -15.13 -13.44
C GLU A 623 -40.42 -15.04 -14.70
N THR A 624 -41.02 -15.24 -15.88
CA THR A 624 -40.30 -15.16 -17.16
C THR A 624 -39.90 -13.71 -17.46
N SER A 625 -40.78 -12.75 -17.21
CA SER A 625 -40.47 -11.31 -17.33
C SER A 625 -39.39 -10.87 -16.34
N MET A 626 -39.41 -11.36 -15.10
CA MET A 626 -38.35 -11.08 -14.12
C MET A 626 -37.00 -11.64 -14.57
N ARG A 627 -36.94 -12.86 -15.12
CA ARG A 627 -35.68 -13.41 -15.67
C ARG A 627 -35.19 -12.62 -16.88
N SER A 628 -36.09 -12.21 -17.76
CA SER A 628 -35.75 -11.37 -18.92
C SER A 628 -35.12 -10.04 -18.49
N LEU A 629 -35.72 -9.37 -17.50
CA LEU A 629 -35.18 -8.12 -16.94
C LEU A 629 -33.81 -8.32 -16.28
N MET A 630 -33.61 -9.43 -15.57
CA MET A 630 -32.28 -9.75 -14.99
C MET A 630 -31.24 -9.99 -16.08
N THR A 631 -31.59 -10.70 -17.16
CA THR A 631 -30.67 -10.91 -18.30
C THR A 631 -30.38 -9.64 -19.10
N GLU A 632 -31.35 -8.71 -19.20
CA GLU A 632 -31.13 -7.38 -19.79
C GLU A 632 -30.22 -6.51 -18.92
N GLN A 633 -30.31 -6.64 -17.59
CA GLN A 633 -29.43 -5.93 -16.66
C GLN A 633 -27.98 -6.46 -16.74
N ASP A 634 -27.79 -7.77 -16.84
CA ASP A 634 -26.46 -8.40 -16.99
C ASP A 634 -25.82 -8.11 -18.36
N THR A 635 -26.61 -8.05 -19.44
CA THR A 635 -26.10 -7.65 -20.76
C THR A 635 -25.80 -6.15 -20.85
N SER A 636 -26.58 -5.29 -20.17
CA SER A 636 -26.27 -3.86 -20.04
C SER A 636 -24.99 -3.60 -19.25
N LEU A 637 -24.72 -4.40 -18.21
CA LEU A 637 -23.46 -4.35 -17.46
C LEU A 637 -22.26 -4.79 -18.31
N MET A 638 -22.40 -5.80 -19.18
CA MET A 638 -21.31 -6.22 -20.07
C MET A 638 -21.01 -5.22 -21.21
N VAL A 639 -22.03 -4.58 -21.80
CA VAL A 639 -21.83 -3.57 -22.86
C VAL A 639 -21.21 -2.28 -22.30
N SER A 640 -21.49 -1.95 -21.04
CA SER A 640 -20.86 -0.82 -20.33
C SER A 640 -19.37 -1.04 -20.06
N THR A 641 -18.94 -2.30 -19.86
CA THR A 641 -17.51 -2.64 -19.69
C THR A 641 -16.72 -2.72 -21.00
N ALA A 642 -17.39 -3.01 -22.13
CA ALA A 642 -16.74 -3.13 -23.43
C ALA A 642 -16.59 -1.80 -24.20
N THR A 643 -17.40 -0.78 -23.89
CA THR A 643 -17.40 0.51 -24.60
C THR A 643 -16.46 1.57 -24.00
N GLY A 644 -15.77 1.28 -22.89
CA GLY A 644 -14.81 2.18 -22.26
C GLY A 644 -13.38 2.17 -22.83
N ASN A 645 -13.04 1.25 -23.74
CA ASN A 645 -11.66 1.01 -24.20
C ASN A 645 -11.41 1.22 -25.70
N GLY A 646 -12.25 1.97 -26.40
CA GLY A 646 -12.12 2.13 -27.84
C GLY A 646 -12.47 3.51 -28.39
N HIS A 647 -11.82 4.58 -27.93
CA HIS A 647 -11.70 5.85 -28.68
C HIS A 647 -10.65 6.81 -28.08
N ILE A 648 -9.36 6.58 -28.32
CA ILE A 648 -8.35 7.64 -28.54
C ILE A 648 -7.23 7.07 -29.43
N TYR A 649 -7.43 7.11 -30.75
CA TYR A 649 -6.37 7.39 -31.73
C TYR A 649 -7.05 8.08 -32.91
N GLY A 650 -6.88 9.40 -32.92
CA GLY A 650 -7.27 10.36 -33.95
C GLY A 650 -6.46 11.61 -33.69
#